data_AF-A0A1Z5TAJ8-F1
#
_entry.id   AF-A0A1Z5TAJ8-F1
#
_cell.length_a   1.000
_cell.length_b   1.000
_cell.length_c   1.000
_cell.angle_alpha   90.00
_cell.angle_beta   90.00
_cell.angle_gamma   90.00
#
_symmetry.space_group_name_H-M   'P 1'
#
loop_
_entity.id
_entity.type
_entity.pdbx_description
1 polymer ?
#
loop_
_entity_poly.entity_id
_entity_poly.type
_entity_poly.pdbx_seq_one_letter_code
_entity_poly.pdbx_strand_id
1 'polypeptide(L)'
;MQFPYPRKSSTPTPYTSARASSYTRRRNLKALAPYVLGAGAFIWLLVYLFGGSKPDPATYRPPGTPEAVIVTTLSPKMSETYKKNIRDNRVDYASRHGYATFFPNTTDYDLMPNSPESWSTIPSLRHAMKLYPHTEWLFYLSNTAIIMNPEESLEHKVTDPRKLESLMITDKPVVPPDSVIKTFSHLRGERVDFILAQDREGLAGGSMLIRSGEWAKYFLDAWFDPLFRSYNFQKAEGHALEHIVQWHGTILAKLALVPQKVLNSYTRDSGGAGSSDGLYSDGDFVANFHGCARDSGRNCRGAQAVVRGVNLGGWLVTEPWMTPSLFEDTDTEDEWHLCNQLGKDKCLETLQDHWENFYTRDDLVAIKRAGLNSIRIPLGYWAVDLEDYEPYVKGQYPYLIRAVQWAQELGLTVFLDIHGAPGSQNGYSGSGLVDEVLFQSNQTNADRTLKVLRNLTQEFSQEKYGGVVTNIEPLNEPLLSFEDLKDFYEPSSKIVNVTGINFTIHDGFYNPHSWANYDPNNPNAQKPAPHLVVDTHQFWAFPPLDNLTKLQTIEHICDFGQQIRNNSAIPYTLVGEWSLSTGITANTTGNTEKDPEKRTWFRELFEAQNAAFTPYDAGQSSIGWYFWAWKLEYDIDAWSYRRGLSDGYIPSNISDPSTYEYPIKKNGCIDSDHEYEAKARAGDVYDLFAFVDCDVVVVFFV
;
A
#
# COMPACT_ATOMS: atom_id res chain seq x y z
N MET A 1 -70.66 -21.02 -21.36
CA MET A 1 -70.86 -19.81 -22.18
C MET A 1 -69.67 -19.70 -23.13
N GLN A 2 -69.88 -20.02 -24.40
CA GLN A 2 -68.92 -19.82 -25.50
C GLN A 2 -69.53 -18.75 -26.41
N PHE A 3 -68.83 -17.64 -26.61
CA PHE A 3 -69.23 -16.60 -27.55
C PHE A 3 -68.60 -16.86 -28.93
N PRO A 4 -69.40 -16.92 -30.02
CA PRO A 4 -68.90 -17.18 -31.37
C PRO A 4 -68.50 -15.90 -32.12
N TYR A 5 -67.49 -16.05 -32.98
CA TYR A 5 -67.02 -15.05 -33.94
C TYR A 5 -68.07 -14.70 -35.03
N PRO A 6 -68.15 -13.44 -35.52
CA PRO A 6 -69.07 -13.07 -36.57
C PRO A 6 -68.58 -13.40 -37.99
N ARG A 7 -69.56 -13.80 -38.83
CA ARG A 7 -69.43 -14.19 -40.25
C ARG A 7 -69.20 -13.00 -41.18
N LYS A 8 -68.45 -13.26 -42.27
CA LYS A 8 -68.36 -12.41 -43.47
C LYS A 8 -69.75 -12.23 -44.12
N SER A 9 -70.11 -10.99 -44.48
CA SER A 9 -71.20 -10.69 -45.42
C SER A 9 -70.65 -10.02 -46.67
N SER A 10 -71.16 -10.47 -47.81
CA SER A 10 -70.86 -10.00 -49.16
C SER A 10 -72.00 -9.11 -49.64
N THR A 11 -71.71 -7.84 -49.94
CA THR A 11 -72.55 -6.99 -50.79
C THR A 11 -71.67 -6.14 -51.71
N PRO A 12 -71.93 -6.10 -53.03
CA PRO A 12 -71.13 -5.33 -53.99
C PRO A 12 -71.69 -3.92 -54.19
N THR A 13 -70.81 -2.95 -54.42
CA THR A 13 -71.15 -1.55 -54.75
C THR A 13 -71.41 -1.35 -56.25
N PRO A 14 -72.22 -0.35 -56.65
CA PRO A 14 -72.63 -0.16 -58.05
C PRO A 14 -71.58 0.58 -58.90
N TYR A 15 -71.56 0.23 -60.17
CA TYR A 15 -70.83 0.90 -61.26
C TYR A 15 -71.11 2.41 -61.34
N THR A 16 -70.04 3.20 -61.42
CA THR A 16 -70.07 4.56 -62.00
C THR A 16 -69.20 4.63 -63.25
N SER A 17 -69.75 5.25 -64.29
CA SER A 17 -69.29 5.27 -65.68
C SER A 17 -68.06 6.14 -65.93
N ALA A 18 -67.40 5.82 -67.05
CA ALA A 18 -66.19 6.45 -67.55
C ALA A 18 -66.41 7.89 -68.05
N ARG A 19 -65.48 8.78 -67.71
CA ARG A 19 -65.17 9.98 -68.51
C ARG A 19 -63.69 9.98 -68.87
N ALA A 20 -63.44 9.96 -70.17
CA ALA A 20 -62.14 10.03 -70.80
C ALA A 20 -61.47 11.38 -70.57
N SER A 21 -60.18 11.35 -70.21
CA SER A 21 -59.12 12.23 -70.72
C SER A 21 -57.87 12.06 -69.83
N SER A 22 -57.06 11.04 -70.09
CA SER A 22 -55.83 10.81 -69.32
C SER A 22 -54.66 10.28 -70.14
N TYR A 23 -54.65 10.52 -71.46
CA TYR A 23 -53.53 10.10 -72.30
C TYR A 23 -52.40 11.15 -72.36
N THR A 24 -52.71 12.44 -72.23
CA THR A 24 -51.69 13.52 -72.35
C THR A 24 -51.04 13.90 -71.01
N ARG A 25 -51.68 13.61 -69.87
CA ARG A 25 -51.14 13.94 -68.52
C ARG A 25 -50.17 12.88 -67.97
N ARG A 26 -50.22 11.64 -68.48
CA ARG A 26 -49.36 10.52 -68.04
C ARG A 26 -47.95 10.55 -68.61
N ARG A 27 -47.69 11.32 -69.67
CA ARG A 27 -46.37 11.38 -70.33
C ARG A 27 -45.41 12.35 -69.62
N ASN A 28 -45.90 13.46 -69.07
CA ASN A 28 -45.06 14.42 -68.32
C ASN A 28 -44.75 13.94 -66.89
N LEU A 29 -45.65 13.17 -66.25
CA LEU A 29 -45.40 12.57 -64.93
C LEU A 29 -44.33 11.46 -64.98
N LYS A 30 -44.22 10.71 -66.08
CA LYS A 30 -43.16 9.69 -66.25
C LYS A 30 -41.78 10.30 -66.51
N ALA A 31 -41.71 11.51 -67.05
CA ALA A 31 -40.44 12.23 -67.27
C ALA A 31 -39.95 12.96 -66.00
N LEU A 32 -40.85 13.45 -65.15
CA LEU A 32 -40.51 14.15 -63.90
C LEU A 32 -40.32 13.24 -62.68
N ALA A 33 -40.94 12.06 -62.67
CA ALA A 33 -40.84 11.10 -61.57
C ALA A 33 -39.39 10.73 -61.18
N PRO A 34 -38.46 10.42 -62.11
CA PRO A 34 -37.09 10.08 -61.73
C PRO A 34 -36.31 11.28 -61.15
N TYR A 35 -36.60 12.51 -61.59
CA TYR A 35 -35.95 13.70 -61.02
C TYR A 35 -36.48 14.05 -59.63
N VAL A 36 -37.78 13.89 -59.39
CA VAL A 36 -38.38 14.10 -58.06
C VAL A 36 -37.93 13.01 -57.08
N LEU A 37 -37.85 11.76 -57.53
CA LEU A 37 -37.31 10.67 -56.72
C LEU A 37 -35.81 10.82 -56.48
N GLY A 38 -35.04 11.27 -57.48
CA GLY A 38 -33.62 11.58 -57.35
C GLY A 38 -33.36 12.74 -56.39
N ALA A 39 -34.13 13.83 -56.50
CA ALA A 39 -34.05 14.95 -55.57
C ALA A 39 -34.48 14.55 -54.15
N GLY A 40 -35.53 13.74 -54.00
CA GLY A 40 -35.95 13.19 -52.72
C GLY A 40 -34.90 12.29 -52.09
N ALA A 41 -34.27 11.42 -52.88
CA ALA A 41 -33.18 10.55 -52.42
C ALA A 41 -31.93 11.35 -52.07
N PHE A 42 -31.60 12.42 -52.82
CA PHE A 42 -30.47 13.29 -52.54
C PHE A 42 -30.70 14.14 -51.30
N ILE A 43 -31.91 14.66 -51.08
CA ILE A 43 -32.28 15.36 -49.84
C ILE A 43 -32.26 14.38 -48.66
N TRP A 44 -32.76 13.16 -48.83
CA TRP A 44 -32.67 12.14 -47.80
C TRP A 44 -31.22 11.76 -47.49
N LEU A 45 -30.36 11.65 -48.51
CA LEU A 45 -28.92 11.39 -48.34
C LEU A 45 -28.21 12.56 -47.65
N LEU A 46 -28.58 13.80 -47.96
CA LEU A 46 -28.06 15.00 -47.27
C LEU A 46 -28.54 15.07 -45.81
N VAL A 47 -29.80 14.73 -45.54
CA VAL A 47 -30.32 14.62 -44.16
C VAL A 47 -29.68 13.44 -43.43
N TYR A 48 -29.32 12.36 -44.13
CA TYR A 48 -28.66 11.21 -43.53
C TYR A 48 -27.16 11.45 -43.26
N LEU A 49 -26.48 12.15 -44.16
CA LEU A 49 -25.05 12.46 -44.06
C LEU A 49 -24.74 13.71 -43.22
N PHE A 50 -25.65 14.69 -43.19
CA PHE A 50 -25.46 15.98 -42.50
C PHE A 50 -26.56 16.32 -41.49
N GLY A 51 -27.62 15.51 -41.40
CA GLY A 51 -28.58 15.63 -40.29
C GLY A 51 -27.94 15.03 -39.05
N GLY A 52 -27.26 15.88 -38.29
CA GLY A 52 -26.87 15.56 -36.92
C GLY A 52 -28.09 15.03 -36.17
N SER A 53 -27.93 13.89 -35.52
CA SER A 53 -28.89 13.29 -34.60
C SER A 53 -29.44 14.40 -33.71
N LYS A 54 -30.74 14.72 -33.86
CA LYS A 54 -31.41 15.52 -32.83
C LYS A 54 -31.29 14.71 -31.52
N PRO A 55 -30.70 15.26 -30.46
CA PRO A 55 -30.63 14.56 -29.20
C PRO A 55 -32.06 14.29 -28.72
N ASP A 56 -32.28 13.04 -28.32
CA ASP A 56 -33.49 12.62 -27.62
C ASP A 56 -33.63 13.51 -26.37
N PRO A 57 -34.81 14.07 -26.05
CA PRO A 57 -35.00 14.81 -24.80
C PRO A 57 -34.60 14.01 -23.54
N ALA A 58 -34.47 12.68 -23.63
CA ALA A 58 -33.95 11.81 -22.59
C ALA A 58 -32.41 11.81 -22.43
N THR A 59 -31.64 12.36 -23.38
CA THR A 59 -30.16 12.36 -23.37
C THR A 59 -29.52 13.74 -23.22
N TYR A 60 -30.31 14.76 -22.87
CA TYR A 60 -29.75 16.06 -22.50
C TYR A 60 -28.96 15.94 -21.19
N ARG A 61 -27.63 15.87 -21.29
CA ARG A 61 -26.70 16.03 -20.18
C ARG A 61 -26.33 17.51 -20.07
N PRO A 62 -26.68 18.21 -18.98
CA PRO A 62 -26.20 19.55 -18.73
C PRO A 62 -24.66 19.59 -18.78
N PRO A 63 -24.05 20.63 -19.38
CA PRO A 63 -22.60 20.82 -19.32
C PRO A 63 -22.11 20.81 -17.86
N GLY A 64 -21.03 20.08 -17.59
CA GLY A 64 -20.48 19.93 -16.23
C GLY A 64 -21.13 18.82 -15.38
N THR A 65 -21.97 17.97 -15.97
CA THR A 65 -22.46 16.75 -15.29
C THR A 65 -21.31 15.76 -15.08
N PRO A 66 -21.06 15.28 -13.86
CA PRO A 66 -20.02 14.28 -13.61
C PRO A 66 -20.42 12.95 -14.26
N GLU A 67 -19.45 12.29 -14.91
CA GLU A 67 -19.66 11.01 -15.60
C GLU A 67 -20.02 9.88 -14.63
N ALA A 68 -19.36 9.87 -13.47
CA ALA A 68 -19.63 8.96 -12.37
C ALA A 68 -19.78 9.70 -11.03
N VAL A 69 -20.53 9.10 -10.11
CA VAL A 69 -20.63 9.53 -8.71
C VAL A 69 -20.16 8.39 -7.81
N ILE A 70 -19.14 8.66 -6.99
CA ILE A 70 -18.64 7.73 -5.98
C ILE A 70 -19.51 7.85 -4.74
N VAL A 71 -20.15 6.76 -4.35
CA VAL A 71 -21.06 6.71 -3.19
C VAL A 71 -20.41 5.90 -2.09
N THR A 72 -20.19 6.50 -0.93
CA THR A 72 -19.60 5.82 0.24
C THR A 72 -20.40 6.15 1.49
N THR A 73 -21.06 5.15 2.07
CA THR A 73 -21.86 5.33 3.29
C THR A 73 -20.98 5.27 4.54
N LEU A 74 -21.08 6.30 5.38
CA LEU A 74 -20.27 6.46 6.59
C LEU A 74 -21.13 6.26 7.85
N SER A 75 -20.66 5.48 8.82
CA SER A 75 -21.35 5.30 10.11
C SER A 75 -20.92 6.38 11.08
N PRO A 76 -21.82 6.93 11.92
CA PRO A 76 -21.45 7.88 12.96
C PRO A 76 -20.43 7.30 13.95
N LYS A 77 -20.44 5.97 14.11
CA LYS A 77 -19.59 5.21 15.02
C LYS A 77 -18.10 5.21 14.65
N MET A 78 -17.74 5.61 13.42
CA MET A 78 -16.34 5.69 12.99
C MET A 78 -15.65 6.93 13.58
N SER A 79 -14.33 6.87 13.74
CA SER A 79 -13.54 8.04 14.16
C SER A 79 -13.52 9.13 13.07
N GLU A 80 -13.40 10.40 13.48
CA GLU A 80 -13.36 11.52 12.54
C GLU A 80 -12.14 11.47 11.61
N THR A 81 -10.97 11.07 12.14
CA THR A 81 -9.77 10.86 11.32
C THR A 81 -9.99 9.80 10.23
N TYR A 82 -10.65 8.69 10.57
CA TYR A 82 -10.95 7.64 9.60
C TYR A 82 -11.93 8.13 8.52
N LYS A 83 -13.00 8.82 8.93
CA LYS A 83 -13.96 9.44 7.99
C LYS A 83 -13.25 10.43 7.05
N LYS A 84 -12.35 11.25 7.58
CA LYS A 84 -11.55 12.21 6.80
C LYS A 84 -10.69 11.49 5.76
N ASN A 85 -9.92 10.48 6.16
CA ASN A 85 -9.05 9.75 5.24
C ASN A 85 -9.83 9.07 4.10
N ILE A 86 -10.99 8.47 4.39
CA ILE A 86 -11.85 7.88 3.37
C ILE A 86 -12.40 8.96 2.43
N ARG A 87 -12.85 10.10 2.97
CA ARG A 87 -13.34 11.23 2.15
C ARG A 87 -12.24 11.75 1.24
N ASP A 88 -11.06 12.04 1.79
CA ASP A 88 -9.92 12.57 1.05
C ASP A 88 -9.53 11.63 -0.10
N ASN A 89 -9.50 10.31 0.13
CA ASN A 89 -9.21 9.33 -0.92
C ASN A 89 -10.24 9.36 -2.07
N ARG A 90 -11.55 9.48 -1.78
CA ARG A 90 -12.56 9.54 -2.85
C ARG A 90 -12.54 10.89 -3.57
N VAL A 91 -12.35 11.97 -2.81
CA VAL A 91 -12.34 13.34 -3.35
C VAL A 91 -11.14 13.52 -4.27
N ASP A 92 -9.95 13.04 -3.89
CA ASP A 92 -8.76 13.04 -4.74
C ASP A 92 -9.04 12.32 -6.06
N TYR A 93 -9.48 11.06 -6.03
CA TYR A 93 -9.79 10.30 -7.23
C TYR A 93 -10.86 10.97 -8.10
N ALA A 94 -11.94 11.45 -7.47
CA ALA A 94 -13.01 12.12 -8.19
C ALA A 94 -12.54 13.41 -8.88
N SER A 95 -11.67 14.18 -8.23
CA SER A 95 -11.12 15.43 -8.78
C SER A 95 -10.24 15.20 -10.01
N ARG A 96 -9.49 14.09 -10.06
CA ARG A 96 -8.61 13.73 -11.19
C ARG A 96 -9.39 13.40 -12.47
N HIS A 97 -10.55 12.78 -12.33
CA HIS A 97 -11.33 12.24 -13.47
C HIS A 97 -12.64 13.00 -13.73
N GLY A 98 -12.89 14.11 -13.02
CA GLY A 98 -14.13 14.88 -13.18
C GLY A 98 -15.39 14.16 -12.67
N TYR A 99 -15.23 13.27 -11.69
CA TYR A 99 -16.33 12.59 -11.01
C TYR A 99 -16.83 13.42 -9.81
N ALA A 100 -17.97 13.02 -9.25
CA ALA A 100 -18.47 13.58 -8.01
C ALA A 100 -18.42 12.54 -6.87
N THR A 101 -18.44 13.02 -5.63
CA THR A 101 -18.51 12.18 -4.43
C THR A 101 -19.78 12.44 -3.64
N PHE A 102 -20.33 11.40 -3.03
CA PHE A 102 -21.49 11.49 -2.15
C PHE A 102 -21.29 10.62 -0.90
N PHE A 103 -21.37 11.25 0.28
CA PHE A 103 -21.09 10.63 1.58
C PHE A 103 -22.32 10.66 2.51
N PRO A 104 -23.33 9.82 2.27
CA PRO A 104 -24.47 9.69 3.17
C PRO A 104 -24.07 8.99 4.47
N ASN A 105 -24.85 9.22 5.52
CA ASN A 105 -24.69 8.57 6.80
C ASN A 105 -25.56 7.30 6.89
N THR A 106 -25.10 6.26 7.59
CA THR A 106 -25.91 5.05 7.81
C THR A 106 -27.20 5.34 8.58
N THR A 107 -27.23 6.44 9.34
CA THR A 107 -28.39 6.91 10.11
C THR A 107 -29.36 7.83 9.35
N ASP A 108 -29.05 8.20 8.11
CA ASP A 108 -29.91 9.08 7.30
C ASP A 108 -31.20 8.38 6.82
N TYR A 109 -31.26 7.05 6.91
CA TYR A 109 -32.33 6.23 6.35
C TYR A 109 -33.04 5.41 7.44
N ASP A 110 -34.36 5.37 7.37
CA ASP A 110 -35.19 4.56 8.26
C ASP A 110 -35.08 3.07 7.89
N LEU A 111 -34.26 2.35 8.64
CA LEU A 111 -34.10 0.91 8.52
C LEU A 111 -35.06 0.20 9.49
N MET A 112 -35.66 -0.92 9.08
CA MET A 112 -36.54 -1.71 9.96
C MET A 112 -35.82 -2.07 11.27
N PRO A 113 -36.54 -2.15 12.40
CA PRO A 113 -35.94 -2.55 13.67
C PRO A 113 -35.13 -3.85 13.53
N ASN A 114 -33.93 -3.87 14.11
CA ASN A 114 -32.97 -4.99 14.04
C ASN A 114 -32.36 -5.29 12.66
N SER A 115 -32.52 -4.41 11.67
CA SER A 115 -31.82 -4.55 10.38
C SER A 115 -30.34 -4.14 10.51
N PRO A 116 -29.40 -4.89 9.88
CA PRO A 116 -28.00 -4.48 9.80
C PRO A 116 -27.81 -3.10 9.13
N GLU A 117 -26.84 -2.31 9.62
CA GLU A 117 -26.53 -0.97 9.07
C GLU A 117 -26.16 -0.99 7.58
N SER A 118 -25.66 -2.12 7.08
CA SER A 118 -25.27 -2.32 5.68
C SER A 118 -26.44 -2.15 4.69
N TRP A 119 -27.69 -2.35 5.15
CA TRP A 119 -28.90 -2.06 4.37
C TRP A 119 -29.04 -0.60 3.96
N SER A 120 -28.35 0.34 4.64
CA SER A 120 -28.32 1.75 4.23
C SER A 120 -27.64 1.99 2.88
N THR A 121 -26.88 1.02 2.35
CA THR A 121 -26.22 1.08 1.04
C THR A 121 -27.20 1.32 -0.10
N ILE A 122 -28.32 0.58 -0.13
CA ILE A 122 -29.29 0.64 -1.22
C ILE A 122 -30.01 2.01 -1.28
N PRO A 123 -30.60 2.53 -0.19
CA PRO A 123 -31.20 3.86 -0.22
C PRO A 123 -30.16 4.97 -0.43
N SER A 124 -28.90 4.76 -0.03
CA SER A 124 -27.79 5.67 -0.35
C SER A 124 -27.56 5.81 -1.86
N LEU A 125 -27.54 4.68 -2.59
CA LEU A 125 -27.44 4.69 -4.06
C LEU A 125 -28.67 5.34 -4.70
N ARG A 126 -29.86 5.07 -4.16
CA ARG A 126 -31.10 5.68 -4.64
C ARG A 126 -31.13 7.20 -4.41
N HIS A 127 -30.59 7.66 -3.29
CA HIS A 127 -30.42 9.08 -2.97
C HIS A 127 -29.41 9.74 -3.91
N ALA A 128 -28.28 9.09 -4.19
CA ALA A 128 -27.31 9.57 -5.18
C ALA A 128 -27.95 9.75 -6.57
N MET A 129 -28.76 8.80 -7.05
CA MET A 129 -29.50 8.94 -8.31
C MET A 129 -30.44 10.15 -8.34
N LYS A 130 -30.99 10.54 -7.19
CA LYS A 130 -31.89 11.69 -7.08
C LYS A 130 -31.11 13.01 -7.13
N LEU A 131 -29.94 13.06 -6.50
CA LEU A 131 -29.07 14.24 -6.50
C LEU A 131 -28.35 14.43 -7.84
N TYR A 132 -28.02 13.35 -8.52
CA TYR A 132 -27.28 13.33 -9.79
C TYR A 132 -28.08 12.64 -10.91
N PRO A 133 -29.20 13.23 -11.36
CA PRO A 133 -30.14 12.58 -12.29
C PRO A 133 -29.60 12.37 -13.71
N HIS A 134 -28.51 13.05 -14.08
CA HIS A 134 -27.91 13.00 -15.42
C HIS A 134 -26.59 12.21 -15.47
N THR A 135 -26.07 11.77 -14.32
CA THR A 135 -24.84 10.97 -14.23
C THR A 135 -25.07 9.56 -14.74
N GLU A 136 -24.08 8.99 -15.42
CA GLU A 136 -24.19 7.67 -16.04
C GLU A 136 -23.92 6.54 -15.06
N TRP A 137 -22.86 6.63 -14.27
CA TRP A 137 -22.44 5.56 -13.37
C TRP A 137 -22.48 5.97 -11.90
N LEU A 138 -23.01 5.09 -11.07
CA LEU A 138 -22.84 5.15 -9.62
C LEU A 138 -21.78 4.13 -9.26
N PHE A 139 -20.68 4.58 -8.68
CA PHE A 139 -19.64 3.71 -8.14
C PHE A 139 -19.81 3.62 -6.63
N TYR A 140 -20.43 2.54 -6.14
CA TYR A 140 -20.48 2.28 -4.71
C TYR A 140 -19.16 1.69 -4.25
N LEU A 141 -18.58 2.29 -3.21
CA LEU A 141 -17.37 1.81 -2.58
C LEU A 141 -17.53 1.85 -1.07
N SER A 142 -17.38 0.71 -0.42
CA SER A 142 -17.55 0.58 1.03
C SER A 142 -16.57 1.47 1.79
N ASN A 143 -16.90 1.77 3.05
CA ASN A 143 -15.99 2.47 3.95
C ASN A 143 -14.73 1.65 4.31
N THR A 144 -14.69 0.35 4.01
CA THR A 144 -13.53 -0.53 4.19
C THR A 144 -12.62 -0.62 2.96
N ALA A 145 -12.93 0.08 1.87
CA ALA A 145 -12.13 0.03 0.65
C ALA A 145 -11.33 1.32 0.43
N ILE A 146 -10.19 1.23 -0.25
CA ILE A 146 -9.32 2.36 -0.61
C ILE A 146 -9.01 2.27 -2.10
N ILE A 147 -9.11 3.39 -2.81
CA ILE A 147 -8.67 3.52 -4.20
C ILE A 147 -7.16 3.67 -4.15
N MET A 148 -6.44 2.69 -4.71
CA MET A 148 -4.98 2.59 -4.62
C MET A 148 -4.27 3.10 -5.87
N ASN A 149 -4.91 2.94 -7.04
CA ASN A 149 -4.40 3.46 -8.31
C ASN A 149 -5.33 4.60 -8.78
N PRO A 150 -5.05 5.85 -8.41
CA PRO A 150 -5.93 6.97 -8.74
C PRO A 150 -5.77 7.47 -10.18
N GLU A 151 -4.76 7.01 -10.92
CA GLU A 151 -4.48 7.43 -12.30
C GLU A 151 -5.39 6.75 -13.32
N GLU A 152 -5.99 5.61 -12.97
CA GLU A 152 -6.83 4.82 -13.89
C GLU A 152 -8.30 5.26 -13.83
N SER A 153 -8.87 5.71 -14.96
CA SER A 153 -10.29 6.11 -15.03
C SER A 153 -11.23 4.89 -15.00
N LEU A 154 -12.48 5.08 -14.56
CA LEU A 154 -13.49 4.01 -14.58
C LEU A 154 -13.76 3.52 -16.02
N GLU A 155 -13.77 4.43 -16.99
CA GLU A 155 -13.92 4.13 -18.43
C GLU A 155 -12.82 3.18 -18.90
N HIS A 156 -11.55 3.53 -18.67
CA HIS A 156 -10.41 2.71 -19.07
C HIS A 156 -10.36 1.38 -18.30
N LYS A 157 -10.78 1.39 -17.03
CA LYS A 157 -10.72 0.20 -16.18
C LYS A 157 -11.78 -0.83 -16.53
N VAL A 158 -13.05 -0.41 -16.61
CA VAL A 158 -14.17 -1.35 -16.57
C VAL A 158 -15.48 -0.89 -17.24
N THR A 159 -15.77 0.41 -17.37
CA THR A 159 -17.09 0.86 -17.89
C THR A 159 -17.14 0.98 -19.41
N ASP A 160 -16.01 1.02 -20.13
CA ASP A 160 -16.00 0.90 -21.60
C ASP A 160 -16.58 -0.47 -22.02
N PRO A 161 -17.57 -0.52 -22.94
CA PRO A 161 -18.21 -1.78 -23.33
C PRO A 161 -17.27 -2.86 -23.85
N ARG A 162 -16.22 -2.51 -24.61
CA ARG A 162 -15.28 -3.49 -25.17
C ARG A 162 -14.34 -4.01 -24.09
N LYS A 163 -13.86 -3.11 -23.23
CA LYS A 163 -13.06 -3.46 -22.06
C LYS A 163 -13.84 -4.37 -21.14
N LEU A 164 -15.08 -4.02 -20.82
CA LEU A 164 -15.96 -4.83 -20.00
C LEU A 164 -16.14 -6.22 -20.58
N GLU A 165 -16.43 -6.34 -21.88
CA GLU A 165 -16.55 -7.63 -22.57
C GLU A 165 -15.31 -8.51 -22.42
N SER A 166 -14.10 -7.92 -22.43
CA SER A 166 -12.85 -8.66 -22.19
C SER A 166 -12.67 -9.14 -20.74
N LEU A 167 -13.37 -8.52 -19.79
CA LEU A 167 -13.28 -8.82 -18.36
C LEU A 167 -14.44 -9.69 -17.87
N MET A 168 -15.55 -9.79 -18.61
CA MET A 168 -16.73 -10.52 -18.15
C MET A 168 -16.44 -12.01 -17.97
N ILE A 169 -16.78 -12.50 -16.79
CA ILE A 169 -16.75 -13.92 -16.46
C ILE A 169 -18.05 -14.55 -16.95
N THR A 170 -17.94 -15.39 -17.97
CA THR A 170 -19.06 -16.10 -18.60
C THR A 170 -19.21 -17.54 -18.10
N ASP A 171 -20.43 -18.08 -18.10
CA ASP A 171 -20.75 -19.48 -17.76
C ASP A 171 -20.28 -19.93 -16.35
N LYS A 172 -20.10 -18.99 -15.43
CA LYS A 172 -19.70 -19.27 -14.04
C LYS A 172 -20.90 -19.18 -13.10
N PRO A 173 -21.04 -20.08 -12.11
CA PRO A 173 -22.06 -19.97 -11.07
C PRO A 173 -22.05 -18.59 -10.42
N VAL A 174 -23.22 -17.96 -10.30
CA VAL A 174 -23.35 -16.62 -9.68
C VAL A 174 -23.02 -16.66 -8.19
N VAL A 175 -23.28 -17.78 -7.53
CA VAL A 175 -22.93 -18.03 -6.13
C VAL A 175 -22.18 -19.36 -6.03
N PRO A 176 -20.88 -19.36 -5.71
CA PRO A 176 -20.10 -20.59 -5.59
C PRO A 176 -20.44 -21.38 -4.31
N PRO A 177 -20.15 -22.70 -4.24
CA PRO A 177 -19.79 -23.58 -5.35
C PRO A 177 -21.00 -24.21 -6.06
N ASP A 178 -22.19 -24.14 -5.45
CA ASP A 178 -23.33 -25.02 -5.77
C ASP A 178 -24.46 -24.37 -6.58
N SER A 179 -24.33 -23.10 -7.01
CA SER A 179 -25.42 -22.47 -7.78
C SER A 179 -25.55 -23.07 -9.19
N VAL A 180 -26.75 -23.55 -9.50
CA VAL A 180 -27.14 -24.01 -10.85
C VAL A 180 -27.19 -22.84 -11.83
N ILE A 181 -27.42 -21.62 -11.32
CA ILE A 181 -27.60 -20.42 -12.13
C ILE A 181 -26.23 -19.82 -12.43
N LYS A 182 -25.96 -19.63 -13.72
CA LYS A 182 -24.67 -19.16 -14.25
C LYS A 182 -24.81 -17.82 -14.96
N THR A 183 -23.72 -17.07 -15.05
CA THR A 183 -23.63 -15.88 -15.90
C THR A 183 -23.83 -16.23 -17.38
N PHE A 184 -24.39 -15.29 -18.16
CA PHE A 184 -24.69 -15.51 -19.57
C PHE A 184 -23.41 -15.55 -20.43
N SER A 185 -23.34 -16.52 -21.35
CA SER A 185 -22.21 -16.71 -22.28
C SER A 185 -22.07 -15.64 -23.38
N HIS A 186 -23.15 -14.93 -23.69
CA HIS A 186 -23.23 -14.00 -24.83
C HIS A 186 -23.78 -12.62 -24.45
N LEU A 187 -23.55 -12.19 -23.21
CA LEU A 187 -23.90 -10.84 -22.78
C LEU A 187 -22.99 -9.81 -23.50
N ARG A 188 -23.56 -8.71 -23.98
CA ARG A 188 -22.80 -7.60 -24.58
C ARG A 188 -22.60 -6.51 -23.55
N GLY A 189 -21.41 -5.90 -23.51
CA GLY A 189 -21.03 -4.88 -22.54
C GLY A 189 -21.97 -3.67 -22.55
N GLU A 190 -22.49 -3.29 -23.72
CA GLU A 190 -23.48 -2.21 -23.86
C GLU A 190 -24.79 -2.46 -23.10
N ARG A 191 -25.15 -3.73 -22.88
CA ARG A 191 -26.39 -4.13 -22.21
C ARG A 191 -26.24 -4.33 -20.70
N VAL A 192 -25.01 -4.24 -20.18
CA VAL A 192 -24.71 -4.39 -18.75
C VAL A 192 -25.02 -3.09 -18.04
N ASP A 193 -25.81 -3.19 -16.97
CA ASP A 193 -26.16 -2.06 -16.11
C ASP A 193 -25.68 -2.26 -14.66
N PHE A 194 -25.08 -3.40 -14.34
CA PHE A 194 -24.56 -3.72 -13.00
C PHE A 194 -23.28 -4.53 -13.08
N ILE A 195 -22.22 -4.08 -12.41
CA ILE A 195 -20.90 -4.70 -12.44
C ILE A 195 -20.40 -4.87 -11.00
N LEU A 196 -19.97 -6.08 -10.65
CA LEU A 196 -19.23 -6.34 -9.42
C LEU A 196 -18.32 -7.57 -9.54
N ALA A 197 -17.50 -7.77 -8.52
CA ALA A 197 -16.67 -8.96 -8.37
C ALA A 197 -17.42 -10.09 -7.66
N GLN A 198 -16.84 -11.29 -7.72
CA GLN A 198 -17.24 -12.45 -6.91
C GLN A 198 -16.02 -12.91 -6.09
N ASP A 199 -16.24 -13.31 -4.84
CA ASP A 199 -15.22 -13.87 -3.95
C ASP A 199 -15.57 -15.30 -3.51
N ARG A 200 -14.89 -15.85 -2.50
CA ARG A 200 -15.19 -17.21 -1.99
C ARG A 200 -16.50 -17.28 -1.22
N GLU A 201 -16.98 -16.14 -0.77
CA GLU A 201 -18.17 -15.97 0.05
C GLU A 201 -19.43 -15.70 -0.77
N GLY A 202 -19.29 -15.33 -2.05
CA GLY A 202 -20.38 -15.09 -2.99
C GLY A 202 -20.18 -13.79 -3.77
N LEU A 203 -21.26 -13.00 -3.88
CA LEU A 203 -21.22 -11.72 -4.59
C LEU A 203 -20.59 -10.63 -3.73
N ALA A 204 -19.51 -10.02 -4.21
CA ALA A 204 -18.69 -9.10 -3.42
C ALA A 204 -19.21 -7.65 -3.52
N GLY A 205 -20.22 -7.31 -2.72
CA GLY A 205 -20.89 -6.00 -2.72
C GLY A 205 -20.09 -4.82 -2.13
N GLY A 206 -18.83 -5.02 -1.73
CA GLY A 206 -17.98 -3.95 -1.18
C GLY A 206 -17.52 -2.91 -2.20
N SER A 207 -17.56 -3.25 -3.49
CA SER A 207 -17.21 -2.38 -4.61
C SER A 207 -18.06 -2.79 -5.83
N MET A 208 -18.92 -1.89 -6.29
CA MET A 208 -19.85 -2.19 -7.39
C MET A 208 -20.20 -0.95 -8.20
N LEU A 209 -20.49 -1.14 -9.49
CA LEU A 209 -20.90 -0.08 -10.41
C LEU A 209 -22.32 -0.34 -10.91
N ILE A 210 -23.18 0.66 -10.84
CA ILE A 210 -24.55 0.60 -11.34
C ILE A 210 -24.75 1.72 -12.35
N ARG A 211 -25.20 1.36 -13.57
CA ARG A 211 -25.56 2.33 -14.59
C ARG A 211 -26.90 2.98 -14.23
N SER A 212 -26.90 4.29 -14.07
CA SER A 212 -28.09 5.08 -13.77
C SER A 212 -29.10 4.99 -14.91
N GLY A 213 -30.36 4.72 -14.57
CA GLY A 213 -31.46 4.58 -15.52
C GLY A 213 -32.69 3.98 -14.87
N GLU A 214 -33.78 3.85 -15.62
CA GLU A 214 -35.04 3.27 -15.12
C GLU A 214 -34.86 1.83 -14.59
N TRP A 215 -33.96 1.05 -15.20
CA TRP A 215 -33.63 -0.28 -14.72
C TRP A 215 -33.00 -0.24 -13.31
N ALA A 216 -32.01 0.62 -13.08
CA ALA A 216 -31.37 0.76 -11.77
C ALA A 216 -32.35 1.23 -10.69
N LYS A 217 -33.31 2.11 -11.05
CA LYS A 217 -34.39 2.52 -10.14
C LYS A 217 -35.20 1.31 -9.68
N TYR A 218 -35.70 0.53 -10.64
CA TYR A 218 -36.45 -0.69 -10.37
C TYR A 218 -35.62 -1.70 -9.55
N PHE A 219 -34.36 -1.92 -9.93
CA PHE A 219 -33.47 -2.88 -9.27
C PHE A 219 -33.22 -2.51 -7.81
N LEU A 220 -32.87 -1.25 -7.52
CA LEU A 220 -32.63 -0.79 -6.16
C LEU A 220 -33.90 -0.83 -5.31
N ASP A 221 -35.05 -0.47 -5.89
CA ASP A 221 -36.34 -0.53 -5.18
C ASP A 221 -36.73 -1.99 -4.87
N ALA A 222 -36.49 -2.93 -5.80
CA ALA A 222 -36.71 -4.36 -5.60
C ALA A 222 -35.73 -4.96 -4.57
N TRP A 223 -34.46 -4.54 -4.58
CA TRP A 223 -33.47 -5.02 -3.62
C TRP A 223 -33.77 -4.52 -2.21
N PHE A 224 -34.29 -3.30 -2.06
CA PHE A 224 -34.71 -2.74 -0.77
C PHE A 224 -36.11 -3.15 -0.30
N ASP A 225 -36.76 -4.10 -0.99
CA ASP A 225 -38.12 -4.49 -0.67
C ASP A 225 -38.25 -4.97 0.80
N PRO A 226 -39.29 -4.53 1.53
CA PRO A 226 -39.61 -4.99 2.88
C PRO A 226 -39.51 -6.52 3.08
N LEU A 227 -39.91 -7.32 2.09
CA LEU A 227 -39.87 -8.78 2.17
C LEU A 227 -38.44 -9.29 2.37
N PHE A 228 -37.48 -8.80 1.58
CA PHE A 228 -36.08 -9.22 1.71
C PHE A 228 -35.45 -8.75 3.03
N ARG A 229 -35.81 -7.55 3.48
CA ARG A 229 -35.34 -7.01 4.76
C ARG A 229 -35.90 -7.78 5.96
N SER A 230 -37.13 -8.27 5.87
CA SER A 230 -37.78 -9.06 6.92
C SER A 230 -37.34 -10.52 7.00
N TYR A 231 -36.79 -11.09 5.92
CA TYR A 231 -36.41 -12.49 5.82
C TYR A 231 -35.14 -12.86 6.63
N ASN A 232 -34.48 -11.88 7.25
CA ASN A 232 -33.29 -12.05 8.10
C ASN A 232 -32.18 -12.90 7.46
N PHE A 233 -31.75 -12.51 6.25
CA PHE A 233 -30.64 -13.16 5.55
C PHE A 233 -29.34 -13.13 6.38
N GLN A 234 -28.61 -14.25 6.37
CA GLN A 234 -27.35 -14.40 7.13
C GLN A 234 -26.29 -13.32 6.80
N LYS A 235 -26.24 -12.85 5.55
CA LYS A 235 -25.34 -11.76 5.11
C LYS A 235 -26.09 -10.48 4.71
N ALA A 236 -27.22 -10.22 5.35
CA ALA A 236 -28.03 -9.01 5.13
C ALA A 236 -28.35 -8.78 3.63
N GLU A 237 -28.07 -7.59 3.11
CA GLU A 237 -28.33 -7.21 1.73
C GLU A 237 -27.53 -8.02 0.70
N GLY A 238 -26.34 -8.51 1.05
CA GLY A 238 -25.49 -9.28 0.13
C GLY A 238 -26.13 -10.63 -0.24
N HIS A 239 -26.64 -11.36 0.75
CA HIS A 239 -27.34 -12.63 0.47
C HIS A 239 -28.74 -12.40 -0.13
N ALA A 240 -29.38 -11.26 0.16
CA ALA A 240 -30.58 -10.86 -0.58
C ALA A 240 -30.26 -10.64 -2.07
N LEU A 241 -29.14 -10.01 -2.40
CA LEU A 241 -28.71 -9.83 -3.79
C LEU A 241 -28.47 -11.16 -4.49
N GLU A 242 -27.75 -12.07 -3.84
CA GLU A 242 -27.50 -13.42 -4.33
C GLU A 242 -28.80 -14.16 -4.67
N HIS A 243 -29.80 -14.05 -3.78
CA HIS A 243 -31.13 -14.60 -4.04
C HIS A 243 -31.79 -13.94 -5.25
N ILE A 244 -31.78 -12.61 -5.32
CA ILE A 244 -32.40 -11.86 -6.42
C ILE A 244 -31.78 -12.26 -7.76
N VAL A 245 -30.46 -12.30 -7.86
CA VAL A 245 -29.77 -12.60 -9.11
C VAL A 245 -29.99 -14.06 -9.54
N GLN A 246 -30.10 -15.00 -8.59
CA GLN A 246 -30.40 -16.40 -8.93
C GLN A 246 -31.82 -16.59 -9.46
N TRP A 247 -32.81 -15.91 -8.88
CA TRP A 247 -34.23 -16.18 -9.17
C TRP A 247 -34.89 -15.18 -10.13
N HIS A 248 -34.24 -14.05 -10.41
CA HIS A 248 -34.73 -13.04 -11.36
C HIS A 248 -33.80 -12.91 -12.56
N GLY A 249 -34.03 -13.72 -13.59
CA GLY A 249 -33.22 -13.75 -14.81
C GLY A 249 -33.13 -12.40 -15.55
N THR A 250 -34.10 -11.51 -15.37
CA THR A 250 -34.07 -10.14 -15.92
C THR A 250 -33.04 -9.23 -15.25
N ILE A 251 -32.73 -9.48 -13.96
CA ILE A 251 -31.67 -8.78 -13.23
C ILE A 251 -30.32 -9.40 -13.56
N LEU A 252 -30.24 -10.74 -13.60
CA LEU A 252 -29.03 -11.44 -14.04
C LEU A 252 -28.60 -11.05 -15.46
N ALA A 253 -29.55 -10.79 -16.36
CA ALA A 253 -29.27 -10.37 -17.74
C ALA A 253 -28.62 -8.98 -17.84
N LYS A 254 -28.52 -8.26 -16.72
CA LYS A 254 -27.90 -6.93 -16.61
C LYS A 254 -26.64 -6.93 -15.74
N LEU A 255 -26.31 -8.05 -15.12
CA LEU A 255 -25.14 -8.24 -14.27
C LEU A 255 -23.95 -8.76 -15.07
N ALA A 256 -22.80 -8.09 -14.96
CA ALA A 256 -21.49 -8.60 -15.31
C ALA A 256 -20.69 -8.92 -14.04
N LEU A 257 -20.16 -10.14 -13.97
CA LEU A 257 -19.11 -10.49 -13.02
C LEU A 257 -17.76 -10.26 -13.66
N VAL A 258 -16.85 -9.62 -12.95
CA VAL A 258 -15.46 -9.43 -13.39
C VAL A 258 -14.49 -10.01 -12.36
N PRO A 259 -13.21 -10.28 -12.73
CA PRO A 259 -12.23 -10.76 -11.77
C PRO A 259 -12.10 -9.85 -10.56
N GLN A 260 -11.94 -10.44 -9.38
CA GLN A 260 -11.93 -9.71 -8.11
C GLN A 260 -10.90 -8.57 -8.10
N LYS A 261 -9.71 -8.78 -8.67
CA LYS A 261 -8.65 -7.76 -8.74
C LYS A 261 -8.96 -6.53 -9.57
N VAL A 262 -9.97 -6.59 -10.45
CA VAL A 262 -10.30 -5.47 -11.34
C VAL A 262 -10.83 -4.29 -10.54
N LEU A 263 -11.68 -4.52 -9.53
CA LEU A 263 -12.32 -3.46 -8.76
C LEU A 263 -12.46 -3.73 -7.27
N ASN A 264 -12.03 -4.87 -6.74
CA ASN A 264 -12.30 -5.26 -5.36
C ASN A 264 -11.25 -6.23 -4.78
N SER A 265 -9.96 -5.96 -4.97
CA SER A 265 -8.89 -6.79 -4.42
C SER A 265 -8.92 -6.79 -2.89
N TYR A 266 -8.74 -7.93 -2.24
CA TYR A 266 -8.73 -8.03 -0.78
C TYR A 266 -7.33 -7.94 -0.22
N THR A 267 -7.16 -7.16 0.85
CA THR A 267 -5.90 -7.13 1.61
C THR A 267 -5.64 -8.48 2.26
N ARG A 268 -4.36 -8.79 2.53
CA ARG A 268 -3.97 -10.10 3.09
C ARG A 268 -4.66 -10.41 4.42
N ASP A 269 -5.02 -9.39 5.21
CA ASP A 269 -5.67 -9.55 6.51
C ASP A 269 -7.19 -9.80 6.45
N SER A 270 -7.77 -9.90 5.24
CA SER A 270 -9.19 -10.18 5.03
C SER A 270 -9.61 -11.63 5.33
N GLY A 271 -8.77 -12.41 6.01
CA GLY A 271 -9.14 -13.68 6.66
C GLY A 271 -9.66 -14.78 5.74
N GLY A 272 -9.02 -14.99 4.59
CA GLY A 272 -9.34 -16.08 3.68
C GLY A 272 -10.63 -15.93 2.86
N ALA A 273 -11.36 -14.81 3.01
CA ALA A 273 -12.58 -14.49 2.23
C ALA A 273 -12.28 -14.21 0.74
N GLY A 274 -11.05 -13.79 0.42
CA GLY A 274 -10.61 -13.57 -0.95
C GLY A 274 -10.40 -14.89 -1.70
N SER A 275 -10.70 -14.91 -3.00
CA SER A 275 -10.17 -15.96 -3.88
C SER A 275 -8.62 -15.90 -3.89
N SER A 276 -7.91 -17.01 -4.15
CA SER A 276 -6.44 -17.01 -4.24
C SER A 276 -5.94 -15.94 -5.23
N ASP A 277 -6.75 -15.70 -6.26
CA ASP A 277 -6.46 -14.78 -7.36
C ASP A 277 -7.04 -13.38 -7.10
N GLY A 278 -7.67 -13.16 -5.94
CA GLY A 278 -8.34 -11.92 -5.54
C GLY A 278 -7.61 -11.12 -4.46
N LEU A 279 -6.41 -11.54 -4.08
CA LEU A 279 -5.56 -10.81 -3.12
C LEU A 279 -4.92 -9.58 -3.77
N TYR A 280 -4.88 -8.49 -3.02
CA TYR A 280 -4.28 -7.22 -3.42
C TYR A 280 -2.82 -7.40 -3.84
N SER A 281 -2.44 -6.73 -4.91
CA SER A 281 -1.08 -6.55 -5.38
C SER A 281 -0.86 -5.09 -5.74
N ASP A 282 0.36 -4.59 -5.56
CA ASP A 282 0.68 -3.20 -5.89
C ASP A 282 0.32 -2.90 -7.35
N GLY A 283 -0.36 -1.76 -7.57
CA GLY A 283 -0.93 -1.39 -8.86
C GLY A 283 -2.41 -1.80 -9.08
N ASP A 284 -2.98 -2.65 -8.22
CA ASP A 284 -4.41 -2.94 -8.25
C ASP A 284 -5.24 -1.66 -7.99
N PHE A 285 -6.43 -1.59 -8.60
CA PHE A 285 -7.25 -0.38 -8.58
C PHE A 285 -7.84 -0.07 -7.20
N VAL A 286 -8.33 -1.09 -6.49
CA VAL A 286 -8.96 -0.96 -5.18
C VAL A 286 -8.42 -2.02 -4.23
N ALA A 287 -8.02 -1.59 -3.03
CA ALA A 287 -7.76 -2.48 -1.90
C ALA A 287 -8.96 -2.43 -0.93
N ASN A 288 -9.58 -3.57 -0.68
CA ASN A 288 -10.69 -3.71 0.25
C ASN A 288 -10.28 -4.53 1.47
N PHE A 289 -10.41 -3.91 2.63
CA PHE A 289 -10.16 -4.52 3.94
C PHE A 289 -11.41 -5.27 4.40
N HIS A 290 -11.83 -6.28 3.63
CA HIS A 290 -13.05 -7.04 3.92
C HIS A 290 -12.95 -7.73 5.30
N GLY A 291 -14.05 -7.71 6.07
CA GLY A 291 -14.14 -8.33 7.40
C GLY A 291 -13.64 -7.46 8.57
N CYS A 292 -13.03 -6.30 8.29
CA CYS A 292 -12.44 -5.41 9.29
C CYS A 292 -13.37 -4.90 10.40
N ALA A 293 -14.66 -4.76 10.10
CA ALA A 293 -15.66 -4.27 11.06
C ALA A 293 -16.48 -5.38 11.75
N ARG A 294 -16.30 -6.65 11.35
CA ARG A 294 -17.12 -7.79 11.84
C ARG A 294 -16.48 -8.50 13.04
N ASP A 295 -15.16 -8.47 13.17
CA ASP A 295 -14.43 -9.15 14.25
C ASP A 295 -13.91 -8.13 15.27
N SER A 296 -14.44 -8.17 16.49
CA SER A 296 -14.06 -7.31 17.63
C SER A 296 -12.61 -7.49 18.12
N GLY A 297 -11.81 -8.33 17.46
CA GLY A 297 -10.39 -8.55 17.72
C GLY A 297 -9.45 -8.18 16.57
N ARG A 298 -9.96 -7.69 15.41
CA ARG A 298 -9.10 -7.24 14.31
C ARG A 298 -8.91 -5.73 14.38
N ASN A 299 -7.69 -5.31 14.72
CA ASN A 299 -7.25 -3.94 14.56
C ASN A 299 -6.90 -3.71 13.08
N CYS A 300 -7.77 -3.02 12.34
CA CYS A 300 -7.51 -2.57 10.96
C CYS A 300 -6.47 -1.44 10.87
N ARG A 301 -5.61 -1.37 11.90
CA ARG A 301 -4.44 -0.50 12.02
C ARG A 301 -3.16 -1.15 11.46
N GLY A 302 -3.24 -2.37 10.95
CA GLY A 302 -2.09 -2.97 10.28
C GLY A 302 -2.44 -4.26 9.56
N ALA A 303 -2.69 -4.17 8.25
CA ALA A 303 -1.73 -4.84 7.39
C ALA A 303 -0.42 -4.15 7.73
N GLN A 304 0.39 -4.74 8.62
CA GLN A 304 1.70 -4.17 8.89
C GLN A 304 2.42 -4.32 7.54
N ALA A 305 2.46 -3.24 6.77
CA ALA A 305 3.16 -3.23 5.50
C ALA A 305 4.56 -3.76 5.82
N VAL A 306 5.00 -4.78 5.09
CA VAL A 306 6.32 -5.38 5.30
C VAL A 306 7.33 -4.26 5.40
N VAL A 307 8.03 -4.18 6.53
CA VAL A 307 9.00 -3.11 6.73
C VAL A 307 10.14 -3.34 5.76
N ARG A 308 10.38 -2.36 4.90
CA ARG A 308 11.48 -2.33 3.93
C ARG A 308 12.14 -0.98 4.09
N GLY A 309 13.18 -0.94 4.91
CA GLY A 309 13.83 0.30 5.28
C GLY A 309 15.33 0.31 5.07
N VAL A 310 15.91 1.46 5.38
CA VAL A 310 17.36 1.70 5.39
C VAL A 310 17.74 2.45 6.65
N ASN A 311 18.96 2.25 7.11
CA ASN A 311 19.57 3.00 8.19
C ASN A 311 20.18 4.31 7.68
N LEU A 312 19.98 5.40 8.43
CA LEU A 312 20.66 6.67 8.21
C LEU A 312 21.97 6.73 9.01
N GLY A 313 22.82 5.70 8.84
CA GLY A 313 24.10 5.54 9.54
C GLY A 313 25.11 6.62 9.17
N GLY A 314 26.06 6.88 10.07
CA GLY A 314 27.10 7.91 9.92
C GLY A 314 26.61 9.36 10.00
N TRP A 315 25.34 9.61 10.35
CA TRP A 315 24.76 10.96 10.36
C TRP A 315 24.80 11.63 11.74
N LEU A 316 23.85 11.29 12.62
CA LEU A 316 23.73 11.87 13.97
C LEU A 316 24.63 11.16 14.99
N VAL A 317 25.20 10.03 14.58
CA VAL A 317 26.33 9.34 15.21
C VAL A 317 27.33 9.08 14.10
N THR A 318 28.55 9.57 14.28
CA THR A 318 29.60 9.45 13.27
C THR A 318 30.38 8.16 13.41
N GLU A 319 30.78 7.58 12.29
CA GLU A 319 31.61 6.37 12.23
C GLU A 319 32.76 6.59 11.24
N PRO A 320 34.03 6.46 11.66
CA PRO A 320 35.16 6.82 10.81
C PRO A 320 35.21 6.10 9.47
N TRP A 321 34.76 4.85 9.41
CA TRP A 321 34.74 4.08 8.17
C TRP A 321 33.62 4.51 7.19
N MET A 322 32.57 5.17 7.68
CA MET A 322 31.45 5.68 6.86
C MET A 322 31.70 7.11 6.37
N THR A 323 32.30 7.93 7.23
CA THR A 323 32.54 9.37 7.01
C THR A 323 33.99 9.73 7.33
N PRO A 324 34.98 9.15 6.63
CA PRO A 324 36.38 9.27 6.99
C PRO A 324 36.91 10.70 6.95
N SER A 325 36.36 11.60 6.12
CA SER A 325 36.84 12.99 6.04
C SER A 325 36.74 13.74 7.37
N LEU A 326 35.78 13.38 8.23
CA LEU A 326 35.64 13.98 9.56
C LEU A 326 36.83 13.64 10.47
N PHE A 327 37.53 12.55 10.18
CA PHE A 327 38.56 11.95 11.03
C PHE A 327 39.98 12.05 10.43
N GLU A 328 40.12 12.44 9.15
CA GLU A 328 41.41 12.50 8.44
C GLU A 328 42.46 13.37 9.15
N ASP A 329 42.05 14.51 9.72
CA ASP A 329 42.95 15.45 10.39
C ASP A 329 43.31 15.03 11.82
N THR A 330 42.50 14.17 12.45
CA THR A 330 42.68 13.78 13.86
C THR A 330 43.21 12.37 14.05
N ASP A 331 42.98 11.46 13.11
CA ASP A 331 43.29 10.03 13.19
C ASP A 331 42.67 9.36 14.43
N THR A 332 41.41 9.70 14.71
CA THR A 332 40.66 9.23 15.89
C THR A 332 39.67 8.13 15.53
N GLU A 333 39.38 7.24 16.48
CA GLU A 333 38.60 6.01 16.24
C GLU A 333 37.07 6.18 16.47
N ASP A 334 36.63 7.29 17.04
CA ASP A 334 35.22 7.57 17.36
C ASP A 334 34.93 9.07 17.57
N GLU A 335 33.65 9.42 17.73
CA GLU A 335 33.16 10.79 17.94
C GLU A 335 33.65 11.41 19.26
N TRP A 336 33.82 10.61 20.32
CA TRP A 336 34.34 11.06 21.62
C TRP A 336 35.76 11.63 21.46
N HIS A 337 36.66 10.84 20.90
CA HIS A 337 38.05 11.20 20.68
C HIS A 337 38.19 12.31 19.64
N LEU A 338 37.37 12.30 18.59
CA LEU A 338 37.29 13.38 17.60
C LEU A 338 37.00 14.73 18.29
N CYS A 339 35.91 14.81 19.06
CA CYS A 339 35.57 16.07 19.73
C CYS A 339 36.56 16.44 20.83
N ASN A 340 37.18 15.45 21.50
CA ASN A 340 38.19 15.71 22.51
C ASN A 340 39.45 16.35 21.89
N GLN A 341 39.83 15.92 20.68
CA GLN A 341 41.00 16.44 19.97
C GLN A 341 40.74 17.79 19.31
N LEU A 342 39.56 17.99 18.71
CA LEU A 342 39.18 19.26 18.09
C LEU A 342 38.85 20.36 19.12
N GLY A 343 38.34 19.96 20.28
CA GLY A 343 37.69 20.85 21.24
C GLY A 343 36.25 21.21 20.81
N LYS A 344 35.42 21.62 21.78
CA LYS A 344 33.96 21.78 21.60
C LYS A 344 33.57 22.74 20.47
N ASP A 345 34.20 23.90 20.37
CA ASP A 345 33.83 24.91 19.35
C ASP A 345 34.09 24.39 17.93
N LYS A 346 35.26 23.79 17.69
CA LYS A 346 35.61 23.25 16.38
C LYS A 346 34.82 21.97 16.06
N CYS A 347 34.61 21.10 17.06
CA CYS A 347 33.78 19.91 16.86
C CYS A 347 32.34 20.28 16.48
N LEU A 348 31.76 21.30 17.13
CA LEU A 348 30.42 21.78 16.80
C LEU A 348 30.36 22.35 15.37
N GLU A 349 31.33 23.17 14.96
CA GLU A 349 31.40 23.69 13.59
C GLU A 349 31.46 22.55 12.56
N THR A 350 32.37 21.59 12.77
CA THR A 350 32.56 20.43 11.88
C THR A 350 31.29 19.57 11.81
N LEU A 351 30.70 19.21 12.95
CA LEU A 351 29.54 18.33 12.98
C LEU A 351 28.25 19.03 12.53
N GLN A 352 28.11 20.34 12.73
CA GLN A 352 26.95 21.07 12.23
C GLN A 352 26.92 21.13 10.70
N ASP A 353 28.08 21.33 10.05
CA ASP A 353 28.18 21.25 8.59
C ASP A 353 27.86 19.82 8.08
N HIS A 354 28.37 18.80 8.78
CA HIS A 354 28.04 17.41 8.50
C HIS A 354 26.55 17.10 8.63
N TRP A 355 25.90 17.48 9.74
CA TRP A 355 24.48 17.19 9.96
C TRP A 355 23.57 17.88 8.95
N GLU A 356 23.94 19.08 8.48
CA GLU A 356 23.17 19.83 7.48
C GLU A 356 23.28 19.23 6.07
N ASN A 357 24.44 18.69 5.70
CA ASN A 357 24.72 18.28 4.33
C ASN A 357 24.71 16.76 4.10
N PHE A 358 24.99 15.95 5.13
CA PHE A 358 25.17 14.52 4.93
C PHE A 358 23.86 13.80 4.65
N TYR A 359 22.73 14.13 5.28
CA TYR A 359 21.41 13.67 4.86
C TYR A 359 20.46 14.85 4.65
N THR A 360 19.79 14.86 3.50
CA THR A 360 18.87 15.92 3.09
C THR A 360 17.49 15.35 2.78
N ARG A 361 16.52 16.22 2.50
CA ARG A 361 15.18 15.80 2.08
C ARG A 361 15.21 14.95 0.80
N ASP A 362 16.15 15.24 -0.11
CA ASP A 362 16.27 14.53 -1.39
C ASP A 362 16.69 13.07 -1.20
N ASP A 363 17.47 12.77 -0.15
CA ASP A 363 17.77 11.39 0.22
C ASP A 363 16.49 10.62 0.59
N LEU A 364 15.60 11.21 1.38
CA LEU A 364 14.34 10.56 1.77
C LEU A 364 13.38 10.41 0.58
N VAL A 365 13.38 11.38 -0.35
CA VAL A 365 12.65 11.25 -1.62
C VAL A 365 13.18 10.07 -2.43
N ALA A 366 14.49 9.91 -2.52
CA ALA A 366 15.12 8.81 -3.23
C ALA A 366 14.86 7.45 -2.54
N ILE A 367 14.90 7.40 -1.21
CA ILE A 367 14.51 6.23 -0.41
C ILE A 367 13.08 5.80 -0.78
N LYS A 368 12.13 6.75 -0.78
CA LYS A 368 10.73 6.47 -1.14
C LYS A 368 10.60 5.98 -2.59
N ARG A 369 11.32 6.60 -3.54
CA ARG A 369 11.33 6.21 -4.96
C ARG A 369 11.90 4.81 -5.18
N ALA A 370 12.83 4.37 -4.36
CA ALA A 370 13.37 3.01 -4.38
C ALA A 370 12.38 1.94 -3.86
N GLY A 371 11.16 2.33 -3.46
CA GLY A 371 10.13 1.43 -2.94
C GLY A 371 10.20 1.15 -1.45
N LEU A 372 11.13 1.82 -0.74
CA LEU A 372 11.28 1.69 0.71
C LEU A 372 10.15 2.46 1.42
N ASN A 373 9.77 1.97 2.59
CA ASN A 373 8.66 2.52 3.37
C ASN A 373 9.04 2.95 4.79
N SER A 374 10.28 2.73 5.21
CA SER A 374 10.75 3.08 6.56
C SER A 374 12.20 3.54 6.59
N ILE A 375 12.55 4.34 7.59
CA ILE A 375 13.93 4.74 7.90
C ILE A 375 14.24 4.46 9.37
N ARG A 376 15.44 3.95 9.67
CA ARG A 376 15.99 3.80 11.02
C ARG A 376 17.03 4.90 11.24
N ILE A 377 16.89 5.65 12.34
CA ILE A 377 17.73 6.82 12.65
C ILE A 377 18.50 6.57 13.95
N PRO A 378 19.80 6.23 13.84
CA PRO A 378 20.72 6.17 14.98
C PRO A 378 20.90 7.53 15.66
N LEU A 379 20.83 7.56 16.98
CA LEU A 379 21.06 8.77 17.79
C LEU A 379 21.88 8.46 19.05
N GLY A 380 22.95 9.22 19.27
CA GLY A 380 23.73 9.16 20.51
C GLY A 380 23.03 9.86 21.67
N TYR A 381 23.18 9.34 22.89
CA TYR A 381 22.58 9.93 24.09
C TYR A 381 22.93 11.41 24.29
N TRP A 382 24.13 11.81 23.85
CA TRP A 382 24.67 13.17 23.99
C TRP A 382 23.83 14.24 23.28
N ALA A 383 23.04 13.85 22.28
CA ALA A 383 22.10 14.76 21.62
C ALA A 383 21.03 15.32 22.58
N VAL A 384 20.73 14.60 23.66
CA VAL A 384 19.71 14.95 24.65
C VAL A 384 20.35 15.24 26.01
N ASP A 385 21.21 14.35 26.48
CA ASP A 385 21.80 14.38 27.81
C ASP A 385 23.32 14.39 27.73
N LEU A 386 23.95 15.53 28.00
CA LEU A 386 25.40 15.73 27.91
C LEU A 386 25.88 16.38 29.21
N GLU A 387 26.93 15.83 29.79
CA GLU A 387 27.61 16.36 30.96
C GLU A 387 28.83 17.20 30.54
N ASP A 388 29.25 18.13 31.40
CA ASP A 388 30.30 19.10 31.05
C ASP A 388 31.65 18.46 30.72
N TYR A 389 31.98 17.35 31.40
CA TYR A 389 33.23 16.62 31.21
C TYR A 389 33.27 15.79 29.92
N GLU A 390 32.12 15.52 29.32
CA GLU A 390 32.03 14.74 28.09
C GLU A 390 32.41 15.64 26.90
N PRO A 391 33.30 15.18 25.99
CA PRO A 391 33.85 16.00 24.92
C PRO A 391 32.85 16.26 23.79
N TYR A 392 31.79 15.45 23.68
CA TYR A 392 30.74 15.61 22.66
C TYR A 392 30.14 17.02 22.64
N VAL A 393 29.41 17.29 21.55
CA VAL A 393 28.65 18.52 21.34
C VAL A 393 27.17 18.22 21.11
N LYS A 394 26.30 19.15 21.54
CA LYS A 394 24.86 19.09 21.25
C LYS A 394 24.55 19.87 19.98
N GLY A 395 23.63 19.35 19.17
CA GLY A 395 23.07 20.07 18.01
C GLY A 395 22.30 19.18 17.03
N GLN A 396 22.33 17.86 17.23
CA GLN A 396 21.68 16.83 16.42
C GLN A 396 20.14 16.89 16.47
N TYR A 397 19.56 17.26 17.61
CA TYR A 397 18.13 17.10 17.88
C TYR A 397 17.20 17.85 16.89
N PRO A 398 17.49 19.09 16.45
CA PRO A 398 16.73 19.74 15.37
C PRO A 398 16.77 19.00 14.04
N TYR A 399 17.89 18.35 13.69
CA TYR A 399 18.01 17.55 12.47
C TYR A 399 17.17 16.28 12.54
N LEU A 400 17.12 15.65 13.72
CA LEU A 400 16.21 14.53 13.98
C LEU A 400 14.75 14.93 13.77
N ILE A 401 14.30 16.03 14.38
CA ILE A 401 12.93 16.55 14.20
C ILE A 401 12.63 16.79 12.71
N ARG A 402 13.59 17.39 12.00
CA ARG A 402 13.46 17.69 10.56
C ARG A 402 13.30 16.42 9.72
N ALA A 403 14.10 15.38 9.98
CA ALA A 403 13.97 14.09 9.29
C ALA A 403 12.63 13.39 9.58
N VAL A 404 12.15 13.44 10.82
CA VAL A 404 10.83 12.90 11.18
C VAL A 404 9.69 13.61 10.44
N GLN A 405 9.78 14.93 10.29
CA GLN A 405 8.82 15.72 9.52
C GLN A 405 8.87 15.39 8.01
N TRP A 406 10.06 15.27 7.43
CA TRP A 406 10.20 14.82 6.04
C TRP A 406 9.63 13.42 5.82
N ALA A 407 9.88 12.49 6.74
CA ALA A 407 9.31 11.14 6.69
C ALA A 407 7.78 11.16 6.71
N GLN A 408 7.19 12.01 7.57
CA GLN A 408 5.75 12.20 7.65
C GLN A 408 5.17 12.71 6.33
N GLU A 409 5.78 13.74 5.72
CA GLU A 409 5.37 14.29 4.42
C GLU A 409 5.43 13.25 3.30
N LEU A 410 6.42 12.37 3.33
CA LEU A 410 6.69 11.38 2.28
C LEU A 410 5.98 10.03 2.51
N GLY A 411 5.26 9.89 3.62
CA GLY A 411 4.62 8.63 4.01
C GLY A 411 5.64 7.50 4.22
N LEU A 412 6.77 7.83 4.86
CA LEU A 412 7.75 6.89 5.40
C LEU A 412 7.50 6.75 6.90
N THR A 413 7.65 5.55 7.46
CA THR A 413 7.68 5.38 8.93
C THR A 413 9.09 5.55 9.48
N VAL A 414 9.20 5.84 10.76
CA VAL A 414 10.48 6.08 11.44
C VAL A 414 10.67 5.10 12.59
N PHE A 415 11.86 4.51 12.63
CA PHE A 415 12.41 3.78 13.75
C PHE A 415 13.51 4.63 14.39
N LEU A 416 13.29 5.08 15.62
CA LEU A 416 14.31 5.78 16.42
C LEU A 416 15.13 4.80 17.24
N ASP A 417 16.44 4.96 17.22
CA ASP A 417 17.39 4.09 17.90
C ASP A 417 18.36 4.89 18.77
N ILE A 418 18.46 4.55 20.05
CA ILE A 418 19.53 5.05 20.92
C ILE A 418 20.78 4.22 20.66
N HIS A 419 21.58 4.71 19.72
CA HIS A 419 22.70 3.97 19.14
C HIS A 419 23.95 3.97 20.03
N GLY A 420 24.09 4.98 20.89
CA GLY A 420 25.18 5.10 21.86
C GLY A 420 24.65 5.51 23.23
N ALA A 421 25.10 4.81 24.28
CA ALA A 421 24.77 5.09 25.67
C ALA A 421 25.99 5.54 26.50
N PRO A 422 25.81 6.23 27.64
CA PRO A 422 26.91 6.66 28.50
C PRO A 422 27.77 5.47 28.95
N GLY A 423 29.09 5.63 28.83
CA GLY A 423 30.06 4.58 29.16
C GLY A 423 30.15 3.45 28.13
N SER A 424 29.47 3.56 26.98
CA SER A 424 29.37 2.56 25.92
C SER A 424 28.77 1.21 26.37
N GLN A 425 27.85 0.71 25.56
CA GLN A 425 27.22 -0.60 25.74
C GLN A 425 27.95 -1.75 25.04
N ASN A 426 28.95 -1.45 24.19
CA ASN A 426 29.65 -2.46 23.40
C ASN A 426 31.12 -2.14 23.02
N GLY A 427 31.59 -0.92 23.27
CA GLY A 427 32.95 -0.49 22.96
C GLY A 427 33.23 -0.29 21.46
N TYR A 428 32.18 -0.23 20.63
CA TYR A 428 32.31 0.00 19.19
C TYR A 428 32.26 1.50 18.87
N SER A 429 32.85 1.91 17.75
CA SER A 429 32.83 3.31 17.30
C SER A 429 31.41 3.85 17.09
N GLY A 430 30.48 2.99 16.63
CA GLY A 430 29.06 3.32 16.52
C GLY A 430 28.38 3.65 17.86
N SER A 431 28.94 3.24 19.00
CA SER A 431 28.43 3.69 20.30
C SER A 431 28.89 5.11 20.70
N GLY A 432 29.81 5.70 19.92
CA GLY A 432 30.44 6.99 20.15
C GLY A 432 31.74 6.94 20.97
N LEU A 433 32.04 5.81 21.63
CA LEU A 433 33.22 5.63 22.48
C LEU A 433 33.78 4.20 22.37
N VAL A 434 34.96 4.09 21.77
CA VAL A 434 35.81 2.89 21.72
C VAL A 434 36.68 2.87 22.98
N ASP A 435 36.16 2.24 24.03
CA ASP A 435 36.87 2.00 25.30
C ASP A 435 36.23 0.80 26.02
N GLU A 436 36.58 0.56 27.29
CA GLU A 436 35.93 -0.42 28.16
C GLU A 436 34.41 -0.21 28.20
N VAL A 437 33.65 -1.32 28.14
CA VAL A 437 32.19 -1.33 28.24
C VAL A 437 31.76 -1.04 29.68
N LEU A 438 31.40 0.21 29.96
CA LEU A 438 31.08 0.71 31.29
C LEU A 438 29.58 1.00 31.50
N PHE A 439 28.71 0.72 30.53
CA PHE A 439 27.27 0.98 30.65
C PHE A 439 26.62 0.40 31.92
N GLN A 440 26.89 -0.87 32.27
CA GLN A 440 26.37 -1.49 33.50
C GLN A 440 27.23 -1.23 34.76
N SER A 441 28.43 -0.66 34.60
CA SER A 441 29.35 -0.44 35.73
C SER A 441 28.88 0.63 36.72
N ASN A 442 27.99 1.53 36.26
CA ASN A 442 27.48 2.65 37.02
C ASN A 442 26.00 2.85 36.72
N GLN A 443 25.15 2.72 37.74
CA GLN A 443 23.70 2.91 37.63
C GLN A 443 23.32 4.24 36.95
N THR A 444 24.15 5.27 37.11
CA THR A 444 23.95 6.58 36.48
C THR A 444 23.89 6.48 34.95
N ASN A 445 24.63 5.57 34.31
CA ASN A 445 24.64 5.42 32.86
C ASN A 445 23.31 4.89 32.33
N ALA A 446 22.77 3.84 32.96
CA ALA A 446 21.44 3.30 32.65
C ALA A 446 20.34 4.35 32.91
N ASP A 447 20.40 5.06 34.05
CA ASP A 447 19.41 6.07 34.41
C ASP A 447 19.39 7.26 33.42
N ARG A 448 20.57 7.70 32.96
CA ARG A 448 20.70 8.73 31.92
C ARG A 448 20.14 8.25 30.58
N THR A 449 20.37 6.99 30.22
CA THR A 449 19.79 6.39 29.01
C THR A 449 18.26 6.32 29.08
N LEU A 450 17.70 5.91 30.23
CA LEU A 450 16.25 5.95 30.49
C LEU A 450 15.69 7.39 30.43
N LYS A 451 16.46 8.40 30.85
CA LYS A 451 16.09 9.82 30.71
C LYS A 451 16.04 10.23 29.24
N VAL A 452 17.01 9.84 28.42
CA VAL A 452 16.99 10.09 26.97
C VAL A 452 15.78 9.41 26.32
N LEU A 453 15.58 8.13 26.59
CA LEU A 453 14.43 7.36 26.11
C LEU A 453 13.10 8.05 26.44
N ARG A 454 12.95 8.53 27.68
CA ARG A 454 11.74 9.26 28.10
C ARG A 454 11.51 10.54 27.30
N ASN A 455 12.57 11.32 27.05
CA ASN A 455 12.46 12.54 26.24
C ASN A 455 12.07 12.23 24.79
N LEU A 456 12.69 11.23 24.17
CA LEU A 456 12.38 10.81 22.81
C LEU A 456 10.92 10.33 22.69
N THR A 457 10.49 9.43 23.59
CA THR A 457 9.12 8.93 23.59
C THR A 457 8.09 10.04 23.81
N GLN A 458 8.34 10.96 24.74
CA GLN A 458 7.43 12.08 25.00
C GLN A 458 7.37 13.07 23.84
N GLU A 459 8.49 13.34 23.17
CA GLU A 459 8.50 14.23 22.01
C GLU A 459 7.75 13.59 20.85
N PHE A 460 8.18 12.40 20.42
CA PHE A 460 7.73 11.80 19.17
C PHE A 460 6.38 11.09 19.23
N SER A 461 5.77 10.99 20.41
CA SER A 461 4.36 10.60 20.57
C SER A 461 3.36 11.73 20.37
N GLN A 462 3.82 12.97 20.20
CA GLN A 462 2.93 14.11 19.98
C GLN A 462 2.16 14.01 18.66
N GLU A 463 0.90 14.46 18.66
CA GLU A 463 -0.01 14.41 17.51
C GLU A 463 0.57 15.08 16.25
N LYS A 464 1.40 16.11 16.41
CA LYS A 464 2.04 16.83 15.30
C LYS A 464 2.87 15.92 14.37
N TYR A 465 3.41 14.81 14.89
CA TYR A 465 4.17 13.83 14.13
C TYR A 465 3.30 12.78 13.44
N GLY A 466 1.97 12.80 13.64
CA GLY A 466 1.01 11.97 12.92
C GLY A 466 1.17 10.46 13.09
N GLY A 467 1.88 10.00 14.12
CA GLY A 467 2.21 8.59 14.32
C GLY A 467 3.23 8.03 13.34
N VAL A 468 4.08 8.90 12.76
CA VAL A 468 5.14 8.50 11.82
C VAL A 468 6.23 7.65 12.49
N VAL A 469 6.54 7.93 13.76
CA VAL A 469 7.46 7.11 14.57
C VAL A 469 6.70 5.86 15.02
N THR A 470 7.14 4.70 14.57
CA THR A 470 6.47 3.41 14.80
C THR A 470 7.25 2.50 15.73
N ASN A 471 8.54 2.75 15.93
CA ASN A 471 9.43 1.96 16.77
C ASN A 471 10.40 2.90 17.51
N ILE A 472 10.66 2.62 18.78
CA ILE A 472 11.74 3.24 19.56
C ILE A 472 12.54 2.12 20.23
N GLU A 473 13.84 2.09 19.97
CA GLU A 473 14.80 1.17 20.58
C GLU A 473 15.61 1.87 21.67
N PRO A 474 15.65 1.30 22.89
CA PRO A 474 16.29 1.94 24.03
C PRO A 474 17.81 1.79 24.02
N LEU A 475 18.35 0.82 23.28
CA LEU A 475 19.79 0.52 23.26
C LEU A 475 20.16 -0.36 22.07
N ASN A 476 21.01 0.14 21.19
CA ASN A 476 21.59 -0.62 20.08
C ASN A 476 22.70 -1.59 20.54
N GLU A 477 22.71 -2.81 20.03
CA GLU A 477 23.83 -3.76 20.15
C GLU A 477 24.52 -3.88 21.53
N PRO A 478 23.80 -4.04 22.65
CA PRO A 478 24.43 -4.15 23.96
C PRO A 478 25.18 -5.47 24.16
N LEU A 479 26.45 -5.40 24.53
CA LEU A 479 27.28 -6.53 24.97
C LEU A 479 27.17 -6.74 26.49
N LEU A 480 25.97 -7.11 26.94
CA LEU A 480 25.64 -7.32 28.35
C LEU A 480 25.17 -8.75 28.60
N SER A 481 25.14 -9.18 29.86
CA SER A 481 24.54 -10.47 30.19
C SER A 481 23.04 -10.44 29.94
N PHE A 482 22.44 -11.59 29.61
CA PHE A 482 21.02 -11.69 29.34
C PHE A 482 20.12 -11.21 30.49
N GLU A 483 20.57 -11.35 31.74
CA GLU A 483 19.83 -10.86 32.91
C GLU A 483 19.92 -9.33 33.01
N ASP A 484 21.11 -8.77 32.86
CA ASP A 484 21.31 -7.31 32.89
C ASP A 484 20.53 -6.60 31.76
N LEU A 485 20.39 -7.25 30.60
CA LEU A 485 19.53 -6.77 29.51
C LEU A 485 18.07 -6.70 29.94
N LYS A 486 17.55 -7.75 30.58
CA LYS A 486 16.16 -7.78 31.05
C LYS A 486 15.92 -6.73 32.14
N ASP A 487 16.87 -6.57 33.05
CA ASP A 487 16.82 -5.56 34.12
C ASP A 487 16.77 -4.14 33.56
N PHE A 488 17.42 -3.88 32.42
CA PHE A 488 17.34 -2.60 31.71
C PHE A 488 16.07 -2.46 30.84
N TYR A 489 15.62 -3.53 30.18
CA TYR A 489 14.45 -3.49 29.30
C TYR A 489 13.12 -3.42 30.07
N GLU A 490 13.03 -3.92 31.30
CA GLU A 490 11.84 -3.80 32.14
C GLU A 490 11.40 -2.34 32.36
N PRO A 491 12.24 -1.44 32.91
CA PRO A 491 11.87 -0.04 33.07
C PRO A 491 11.75 0.69 31.72
N SER A 492 12.52 0.30 30.71
CA SER A 492 12.42 0.85 29.35
C SER A 492 11.05 0.61 28.72
N SER A 493 10.48 -0.59 28.91
CA SER A 493 9.17 -0.96 28.39
C SER A 493 8.04 -0.09 28.95
N LYS A 494 8.18 0.34 30.22
CA LYS A 494 7.21 1.24 30.88
C LYS A 494 7.29 2.66 30.33
N ILE A 495 8.45 3.07 29.82
CA ILE A 495 8.65 4.38 29.19
C ILE A 495 8.04 4.38 27.78
N VAL A 496 8.30 3.35 26.97
CA VAL A 496 7.75 3.20 25.60
C VAL A 496 6.37 2.54 25.60
N ASN A 497 5.55 2.83 26.61
CA ASN A 497 4.17 2.33 26.69
C ASN A 497 3.20 3.38 26.12
N VAL A 498 3.31 3.66 24.82
CA VAL A 498 2.51 4.66 24.12
C VAL A 498 1.81 4.04 22.91
N THR A 499 0.54 4.38 22.71
CA THR A 499 -0.25 3.84 21.59
C THR A 499 0.35 4.25 20.25
N GLY A 500 0.66 3.26 19.41
CA GLY A 500 1.15 3.48 18.04
C GLY A 500 2.67 3.42 17.89
N ILE A 501 3.41 3.32 19.00
CA ILE A 501 4.85 3.12 19.00
C ILE A 501 5.13 1.74 19.62
N ASN A 502 5.84 0.88 18.89
CA ASN A 502 6.30 -0.39 19.42
C ASN A 502 7.53 -0.18 20.31
N PHE A 503 7.62 -0.98 21.37
CA PHE A 503 8.83 -1.10 22.16
C PHE A 503 9.74 -2.11 21.47
N THR A 504 10.79 -1.62 20.83
CA THR A 504 11.75 -2.46 20.10
C THR A 504 12.99 -2.68 20.95
N ILE A 505 13.49 -3.90 21.04
CA ILE A 505 14.70 -4.24 21.79
C ILE A 505 15.71 -4.92 20.88
N HIS A 506 16.99 -4.56 20.96
CA HIS A 506 18.04 -5.36 20.33
C HIS A 506 18.15 -6.71 21.05
N ASP A 507 18.43 -7.78 20.29
CA ASP A 507 18.49 -9.15 20.80
C ASP A 507 19.70 -9.45 21.72
N GLY A 508 20.61 -8.49 21.87
CA GLY A 508 21.83 -8.59 22.67
C GLY A 508 22.81 -9.65 22.17
N PHE A 509 22.78 -9.97 20.87
CA PHE A 509 23.53 -11.06 20.23
C PHE A 509 23.13 -12.47 20.69
N TYR A 510 21.98 -12.61 21.37
CA TYR A 510 21.47 -13.91 21.84
C TYR A 510 20.57 -14.61 20.82
N ASN A 511 20.33 -14.02 19.65
CA ASN A 511 19.35 -14.45 18.64
C ASN A 511 17.88 -14.24 19.10
N PRO A 512 16.94 -13.90 18.20
CA PRO A 512 15.53 -13.71 18.55
C PRO A 512 14.89 -14.89 19.29
N HIS A 513 15.31 -16.13 19.02
CA HIS A 513 14.74 -17.30 19.68
C HIS A 513 14.92 -17.29 21.21
N SER A 514 16.02 -16.72 21.71
CA SER A 514 16.29 -16.62 23.15
C SER A 514 15.28 -15.73 23.88
N TRP A 515 14.58 -14.86 23.15
CA TRP A 515 13.53 -13.96 23.64
C TRP A 515 12.12 -14.57 23.55
N ALA A 516 12.00 -15.88 23.30
CA ALA A 516 10.71 -16.55 23.21
C ALA A 516 9.85 -16.34 24.46
N ASN A 517 8.58 -15.97 24.25
CA ASN A 517 7.58 -15.65 25.27
C ASN A 517 7.97 -14.51 26.22
N TYR A 518 8.96 -13.69 25.85
CA TYR A 518 9.41 -12.60 26.71
C TYR A 518 8.31 -11.53 26.85
N ASP A 519 8.01 -11.19 28.10
CA ASP A 519 7.23 -10.02 28.48
C ASP A 519 8.01 -9.29 29.59
N PRO A 520 8.52 -8.08 29.33
CA PRO A 520 9.28 -7.32 30.33
C PRO A 520 8.49 -7.06 31.62
N ASN A 521 7.16 -7.06 31.57
CA ASN A 521 6.30 -6.79 32.72
C ASN A 521 5.71 -8.08 33.34
N ASN A 522 6.04 -9.26 32.80
CA ASN A 522 5.58 -10.54 33.33
C ASN A 522 6.61 -11.67 33.10
N PRO A 523 7.44 -11.99 34.11
CA PRO A 523 8.48 -13.00 33.98
C PRO A 523 7.95 -14.44 33.78
N ASN A 524 6.65 -14.69 34.03
CA ASN A 524 6.02 -16.00 33.84
C ASN A 524 5.16 -16.07 32.56
N ALA A 525 5.33 -15.10 31.65
CA ALA A 525 4.54 -15.04 30.42
C ALA A 525 4.71 -16.31 29.58
N GLN A 526 3.59 -16.74 29.00
CA GLN A 526 3.52 -17.91 28.11
C GLN A 526 3.40 -17.51 26.64
N LYS A 527 3.45 -16.20 26.38
CA LYS A 527 3.40 -15.55 25.07
C LYS A 527 4.15 -14.22 25.15
N PRO A 528 4.73 -13.72 24.03
CA PRO A 528 5.35 -12.41 24.00
C PRO A 528 4.43 -11.28 24.45
N ALA A 529 5.01 -10.22 25.00
CA ALA A 529 4.28 -8.99 25.28
C ALA A 529 3.63 -8.40 24.01
N PRO A 530 2.40 -7.87 24.10
CA PRO A 530 1.82 -7.13 22.99
C PRO A 530 2.65 -5.87 22.72
N HIS A 531 2.94 -5.56 21.44
CA HIS A 531 3.75 -4.43 20.99
C HIS A 531 5.26 -4.50 21.26
N LEU A 532 5.77 -5.64 21.74
CA LEU A 532 7.20 -5.92 21.79
C LEU A 532 7.70 -6.36 20.40
N VAL A 533 8.77 -5.72 19.95
CA VAL A 533 9.53 -6.10 18.76
C VAL A 533 10.96 -6.39 19.17
N VAL A 534 11.56 -7.44 18.60
CA VAL A 534 12.98 -7.74 18.72
C VAL A 534 13.67 -7.28 17.44
N ASP A 535 14.71 -6.48 17.59
CA ASP A 535 15.68 -6.18 16.54
C ASP A 535 16.83 -7.19 16.60
N THR A 536 17.27 -7.67 15.45
CA THR A 536 18.42 -8.56 15.30
C THR A 536 19.24 -8.15 14.10
N HIS A 537 20.56 -8.15 14.27
CA HIS A 537 21.49 -7.74 13.23
C HIS A 537 22.13 -8.97 12.59
N GLN A 538 22.05 -9.06 11.26
CA GLN A 538 22.47 -10.25 10.51
C GLN A 538 23.54 -9.89 9.48
N PHE A 539 24.79 -10.24 9.82
CA PHE A 539 25.96 -10.03 8.97
C PHE A 539 26.68 -11.34 8.70
N TRP A 540 27.11 -11.51 7.44
CA TRP A 540 27.81 -12.72 6.97
C TRP A 540 29.31 -12.47 6.75
N ALA A 541 29.81 -11.30 7.18
CA ALA A 541 31.19 -10.85 6.99
C ALA A 541 32.10 -11.13 8.19
N PHE A 542 31.53 -11.50 9.34
CA PHE A 542 32.27 -11.59 10.60
C PHE A 542 32.41 -13.04 11.08
N PRO A 543 33.51 -13.38 11.78
CA PRO A 543 33.68 -14.71 12.35
C PRO A 543 32.52 -15.13 13.24
N PRO A 544 32.07 -16.41 13.16
CA PRO A 544 32.63 -17.49 12.33
C PRO A 544 32.02 -17.62 10.92
N LEU A 545 31.14 -16.71 10.51
CA LEU A 545 30.37 -16.79 9.25
C LEU A 545 31.14 -16.27 8.03
N ASP A 546 32.22 -15.54 8.26
CA ASP A 546 33.13 -15.02 7.24
C ASP A 546 33.75 -16.10 6.34
N ASN A 547 33.84 -17.35 6.81
CA ASN A 547 34.45 -18.45 6.06
C ASN A 547 33.45 -19.25 5.19
N LEU A 548 32.17 -18.86 5.15
CA LEU A 548 31.16 -19.56 4.37
C LEU A 548 31.37 -19.36 2.87
N THR A 549 31.15 -20.44 2.09
CA THR A 549 31.03 -20.34 0.64
C THR A 549 29.74 -19.61 0.23
N LYS A 550 29.63 -19.20 -1.04
CA LYS A 550 28.41 -18.57 -1.58
C LYS A 550 27.15 -19.41 -1.27
N LEU A 551 27.18 -20.70 -1.62
CA LEU A 551 26.07 -21.62 -1.39
C LEU A 551 25.72 -21.74 0.10
N GLN A 552 26.72 -21.95 0.95
CA GLN A 552 26.50 -22.05 2.40
C GLN A 552 25.91 -20.75 2.97
N THR A 553 26.33 -19.59 2.45
CA THR A 553 25.79 -18.29 2.88
C THR A 553 24.29 -18.22 2.56
N ILE A 554 23.88 -18.58 1.34
CA ILE A 554 22.46 -18.59 0.94
C ILE A 554 21.63 -19.59 1.76
N GLU A 555 22.18 -20.78 2.04
CA GLU A 555 21.54 -21.79 2.90
C GLU A 555 21.34 -21.27 4.33
N HIS A 556 22.37 -20.67 4.93
CA HIS A 556 22.29 -20.08 6.27
C HIS A 556 21.26 -18.93 6.35
N ILE A 557 21.21 -18.05 5.34
CA ILE A 557 20.21 -16.99 5.23
C ILE A 557 18.79 -17.58 5.20
N CYS A 558 18.58 -18.60 4.37
CA CYS A 558 17.30 -19.28 4.24
C CYS A 558 16.86 -19.93 5.56
N ASP A 559 17.78 -20.64 6.24
CA ASP A 559 17.50 -21.29 7.52
C ASP A 559 17.16 -20.29 8.61
N PHE A 560 17.89 -19.18 8.69
CA PHE A 560 17.59 -18.10 9.64
C PHE A 560 16.20 -17.50 9.36
N GLY A 561 15.89 -17.18 8.10
CA GLY A 561 14.59 -16.66 7.70
C GLY A 561 13.43 -17.59 8.08
N GLN A 562 13.61 -18.91 7.95
CA GLN A 562 12.62 -19.88 8.39
C GLN A 562 12.46 -19.91 9.91
N GLN A 563 13.54 -19.79 10.68
CA GLN A 563 13.50 -19.78 12.14
C GLN A 563 12.71 -18.60 12.70
N ILE A 564 12.93 -17.39 12.17
CA ILE A 564 12.24 -16.18 12.64
C ILE A 564 10.78 -16.08 12.14
N ARG A 565 10.39 -16.82 11.09
CA ARG A 565 8.99 -16.83 10.59
C ARG A 565 8.12 -17.88 11.26
N ASN A 566 8.65 -19.10 11.46
CA ASN A 566 7.84 -20.27 11.79
C ASN A 566 7.65 -20.51 13.30
N ASN A 567 7.93 -19.51 14.15
CA ASN A 567 7.83 -19.66 15.60
C ASN A 567 7.10 -18.48 16.25
N SER A 568 5.80 -18.65 16.49
CA SER A 568 4.94 -17.64 17.13
C SER A 568 5.24 -17.38 18.61
N ALA A 569 6.13 -18.16 19.23
CA ALA A 569 6.63 -17.85 20.57
C ALA A 569 7.68 -16.73 20.53
N ILE A 570 8.30 -16.46 19.38
CA ILE A 570 9.24 -15.34 19.23
C ILE A 570 8.41 -14.05 19.11
N PRO A 571 8.76 -12.97 19.84
CA PRO A 571 8.18 -11.65 19.60
C PRO A 571 8.30 -11.24 18.13
N TYR A 572 7.53 -10.23 17.69
CA TYR A 572 7.71 -9.72 16.32
C TYR A 572 9.18 -9.35 16.11
N THR A 573 9.75 -9.70 14.96
CA THR A 573 11.19 -9.58 14.71
C THR A 573 11.45 -8.72 13.48
N LEU A 574 12.27 -7.68 13.66
CA LEU A 574 12.88 -6.90 12.58
C LEU A 574 14.32 -7.35 12.42
N VAL A 575 14.80 -7.42 11.17
CA VAL A 575 16.24 -7.43 10.91
C VAL A 575 16.68 -5.98 10.71
N GLY A 576 17.03 -5.27 11.79
CA GLY A 576 17.32 -3.84 11.79
C GLY A 576 18.66 -3.46 11.17
N GLU A 577 19.58 -4.42 11.05
CA GLU A 577 20.81 -4.24 10.30
C GLU A 577 21.20 -5.51 9.54
N TRP A 578 21.54 -5.33 8.26
CA TRP A 578 22.15 -6.32 7.40
C TRP A 578 22.79 -5.62 6.20
N SER A 579 23.73 -6.27 5.52
CA SER A 579 24.42 -5.72 4.35
C SER A 579 24.74 -6.80 3.31
N LEU A 580 25.46 -6.43 2.25
CA LEU A 580 25.97 -7.38 1.24
C LEU A 580 27.43 -7.78 1.49
N SER A 581 27.93 -7.48 2.69
CA SER A 581 29.28 -7.86 3.11
C SER A 581 29.31 -9.33 3.54
N THR A 582 30.24 -10.08 2.99
CA THR A 582 30.57 -11.46 3.35
C THR A 582 32.09 -11.60 3.41
N GLY A 583 32.65 -12.68 3.96
CA GLY A 583 34.11 -12.87 3.89
C GLY A 583 34.66 -13.00 2.45
N ILE A 584 33.79 -13.18 1.45
CA ILE A 584 34.13 -13.15 0.02
C ILE A 584 34.18 -11.70 -0.50
N THR A 585 33.21 -10.86 -0.10
CA THR A 585 33.02 -9.51 -0.68
C THR A 585 33.68 -8.40 0.15
N ALA A 586 33.94 -8.62 1.44
CA ALA A 586 34.55 -7.65 2.36
C ALA A 586 35.94 -7.15 1.90
N ASN A 587 36.67 -7.96 1.13
CA ASN A 587 38.00 -7.62 0.60
C ASN A 587 37.96 -7.04 -0.83
N THR A 588 36.79 -6.83 -1.42
CA THR A 588 36.67 -6.41 -2.82
C THR A 588 36.46 -4.89 -2.93
N THR A 589 37.54 -4.12 -2.85
CA THR A 589 37.55 -2.67 -3.13
C THR A 589 37.44 -2.32 -4.62
N GLY A 590 37.20 -3.31 -5.49
CA GLY A 590 37.07 -3.13 -6.93
C GLY A 590 35.70 -2.59 -7.35
N ASN A 591 35.71 -1.70 -8.36
CA ASN A 591 34.52 -1.05 -8.93
C ASN A 591 33.50 -2.09 -9.47
N THR A 592 32.46 -2.39 -8.69
CA THR A 592 31.39 -3.35 -9.04
C THR A 592 30.71 -3.06 -10.38
N GLU A 593 30.69 -1.79 -10.81
CA GLU A 593 30.23 -1.36 -12.14
C GLU A 593 30.90 -2.14 -13.29
N LYS A 594 32.12 -2.64 -13.11
CA LYS A 594 32.89 -3.36 -14.16
C LYS A 594 32.99 -4.86 -13.93
N ASP A 595 32.40 -5.39 -12.86
CA ASP A 595 32.48 -6.79 -12.46
C ASP A 595 31.07 -7.44 -12.47
N PRO A 596 30.68 -8.12 -13.58
CA PRO A 596 29.38 -8.77 -13.68
C PRO A 596 29.21 -9.92 -12.71
N GLU A 597 30.27 -10.65 -12.34
CA GLU A 597 30.19 -11.75 -11.39
C GLU A 597 29.91 -11.22 -9.97
N LYS A 598 30.59 -10.13 -9.58
CA LYS A 598 30.34 -9.45 -8.30
C LYS A 598 28.93 -8.87 -8.23
N ARG A 599 28.45 -8.21 -9.29
CA ARG A 599 27.07 -7.72 -9.35
C ARG A 599 26.04 -8.84 -9.24
N THR A 600 26.26 -9.95 -9.94
CA THR A 600 25.35 -11.10 -9.92
C THR A 600 25.28 -11.68 -8.53
N TRP A 601 26.43 -11.84 -7.87
CA TRP A 601 26.49 -12.30 -6.49
C TRP A 601 25.79 -11.35 -5.52
N PHE A 602 26.01 -10.04 -5.62
CA PHE A 602 25.31 -9.07 -4.79
C PHE A 602 23.81 -9.09 -5.01
N ARG A 603 23.37 -9.29 -6.26
CA ARG A 603 21.95 -9.40 -6.58
C ARG A 603 21.31 -10.63 -5.94
N GLU A 604 21.96 -11.78 -6.08
CA GLU A 604 21.54 -13.03 -5.44
C GLU A 604 21.47 -12.90 -3.92
N LEU A 605 22.55 -12.37 -3.32
CA LEU A 605 22.66 -12.19 -1.88
C LEU A 605 21.61 -11.21 -1.33
N PHE A 606 21.35 -10.11 -2.05
CA PHE A 606 20.33 -9.15 -1.67
C PHE A 606 18.93 -9.78 -1.70
N GLU A 607 18.57 -10.46 -2.78
CA GLU A 607 17.25 -11.08 -2.92
C GLU A 607 17.04 -12.26 -1.96
N ALA A 608 18.10 -13.03 -1.67
CA ALA A 608 18.06 -14.07 -0.65
C ALA A 608 17.72 -13.52 0.73
N GLN A 609 18.40 -12.44 1.15
CA GLN A 609 18.16 -11.79 2.44
C GLN A 609 16.79 -11.11 2.49
N ASN A 610 16.40 -10.38 1.43
CA ASN A 610 15.06 -9.80 1.32
C ASN A 610 13.96 -10.88 1.44
N ALA A 611 14.13 -12.03 0.78
CA ALA A 611 13.21 -13.15 0.88
C ALA A 611 13.21 -13.79 2.28
N ALA A 612 14.37 -13.91 2.92
CA ALA A 612 14.50 -14.46 4.27
C ALA A 612 13.87 -13.57 5.35
N PHE A 613 13.96 -12.25 5.20
CA PHE A 613 13.51 -11.31 6.23
C PHE A 613 12.10 -10.75 5.96
N THR A 614 11.47 -11.12 4.84
CA THR A 614 10.09 -10.73 4.51
C THR A 614 9.10 -11.78 5.02
N PRO A 615 8.00 -11.38 5.71
CA PRO A 615 6.90 -12.30 5.99
C PRO A 615 6.04 -12.56 4.74
N TYR A 616 5.57 -13.80 4.63
CA TYR A 616 4.71 -14.29 3.56
C TYR A 616 3.25 -14.48 4.00
N ASP A 617 3.04 -14.82 5.28
CA ASP A 617 1.73 -15.17 5.84
C ASP A 617 1.44 -14.37 7.11
N ALA A 618 0.16 -14.13 7.37
CA ALA A 618 -0.28 -13.49 8.60
C ALA A 618 0.08 -14.36 9.83
N GLY A 619 0.62 -13.71 10.87
CA GLY A 619 1.00 -14.38 12.12
C GLY A 619 2.44 -14.93 12.15
N GLN A 620 3.24 -14.72 11.10
CA GLN A 620 4.69 -14.91 11.17
C GLN A 620 5.32 -13.82 12.07
N SER A 621 6.35 -14.18 12.83
CA SER A 621 7.00 -13.24 13.75
C SER A 621 7.88 -12.23 13.01
N SER A 622 8.52 -12.59 11.89
CA SER A 622 9.23 -11.62 11.05
C SER A 622 8.29 -10.52 10.52
N ILE A 623 8.71 -9.26 10.60
CA ILE A 623 7.91 -8.11 10.13
C ILE A 623 8.62 -7.24 9.09
N GLY A 624 9.86 -7.58 8.72
CA GLY A 624 10.64 -6.89 7.70
C GLY A 624 12.07 -6.60 8.14
N TRP A 625 12.69 -5.61 7.49
CA TRP A 625 14.12 -5.37 7.59
C TRP A 625 14.54 -3.91 7.31
N TYR A 626 15.75 -3.56 7.75
CA TYR A 626 16.45 -2.31 7.44
C TYR A 626 17.88 -2.61 6.97
N PHE A 627 18.24 -2.11 5.78
CA PHE A 627 19.58 -2.28 5.24
C PHE A 627 20.56 -1.29 5.90
N TRP A 628 21.74 -1.76 6.29
CA TRP A 628 22.83 -0.92 6.78
C TRP A 628 23.84 -0.67 5.63
N ALA A 629 23.86 0.51 5.00
CA ALA A 629 23.08 1.73 5.22
C ALA A 629 22.60 2.35 3.90
N TRP A 630 21.85 3.47 3.95
CA TRP A 630 21.43 4.17 2.73
C TRP A 630 22.61 4.61 1.87
N LYS A 631 23.59 5.29 2.49
CA LYS A 631 24.81 5.79 1.82
C LYS A 631 25.97 5.93 2.80
N LEU A 632 27.17 6.04 2.23
CA LEU A 632 28.40 6.45 2.90
C LEU A 632 28.95 7.71 2.21
N GLU A 633 29.95 8.36 2.81
CA GLU A 633 30.67 9.48 2.16
C GLU A 633 31.30 9.00 0.85
N TYR A 634 32.08 7.92 0.95
CA TYR A 634 32.61 7.17 -0.18
C TYR A 634 31.89 5.83 -0.23
N ASP A 635 30.86 5.73 -1.08
CA ASP A 635 30.00 4.55 -1.15
C ASP A 635 30.80 3.25 -1.35
N ILE A 636 30.72 2.38 -0.34
CA ILE A 636 31.28 1.02 -0.38
C ILE A 636 30.19 0.07 -0.86
N ASP A 637 30.47 -0.70 -1.92
CA ASP A 637 29.46 -1.47 -2.64
C ASP A 637 28.60 -2.37 -1.72
N ALA A 638 29.24 -3.02 -0.74
CA ALA A 638 28.58 -3.95 0.16
C ALA A 638 27.70 -3.27 1.24
N TRP A 639 27.90 -1.98 1.47
CA TRP A 639 27.33 -1.22 2.60
C TRP A 639 26.48 -0.02 2.16
N SER A 640 26.42 0.28 0.87
CA SER A 640 25.62 1.39 0.33
C SER A 640 24.45 0.90 -0.51
N TYR A 641 23.24 1.12 0.00
CA TYR A 641 22.00 0.86 -0.75
C TYR A 641 21.92 1.73 -2.00
N ARG A 642 22.27 3.02 -1.88
CA ARG A 642 22.32 3.98 -2.98
C ARG A 642 23.23 3.48 -4.10
N ARG A 643 24.41 2.95 -3.76
CA ARG A 643 25.35 2.38 -4.74
C ARG A 643 24.76 1.16 -5.45
N GLY A 644 24.10 0.28 -4.71
CA GLY A 644 23.45 -0.89 -5.31
C GLY A 644 22.33 -0.56 -6.29
N LEU A 645 21.58 0.51 -6.05
CA LEU A 645 20.60 1.02 -7.00
C LEU A 645 21.27 1.58 -8.27
N SER A 646 22.36 2.32 -8.11
CA SER A 646 23.15 2.90 -9.22
C SER A 646 23.72 1.80 -10.11
N ASP A 647 24.41 0.84 -9.51
CA ASP A 647 25.16 -0.20 -10.23
C ASP A 647 24.27 -1.39 -10.66
N GLY A 648 22.99 -1.40 -10.26
CA GLY A 648 21.96 -2.32 -10.73
C GLY A 648 21.89 -3.68 -10.03
N TYR A 649 22.68 -3.89 -8.96
CA TYR A 649 22.66 -5.12 -8.18
C TYR A 649 21.65 -5.10 -7.01
N ILE A 650 21.00 -3.96 -6.74
CA ILE A 650 19.79 -3.90 -5.91
C ILE A 650 18.58 -3.60 -6.83
N PRO A 651 17.42 -4.26 -6.62
CA PRO A 651 16.21 -3.98 -7.40
C PRO A 651 15.85 -2.49 -7.39
N SER A 652 15.46 -1.96 -8.55
CA SER A 652 15.18 -0.51 -8.69
C SER A 652 13.96 -0.03 -7.92
N ASN A 653 13.04 -0.95 -7.60
CA ASN A 653 11.89 -0.68 -6.75
C ASN A 653 11.58 -1.92 -5.90
N ILE A 654 11.96 -1.92 -4.63
CA ILE A 654 11.75 -3.05 -3.73
C ILE A 654 10.28 -3.28 -3.35
N SER A 655 9.38 -2.36 -3.69
CA SER A 655 7.95 -2.59 -3.52
C SER A 655 7.36 -3.47 -4.64
N ASP A 656 8.01 -3.51 -5.80
CA ASP A 656 7.55 -4.16 -7.02
C ASP A 656 8.31 -5.48 -7.26
N PRO A 657 7.68 -6.65 -7.02
CA PRO A 657 8.31 -7.94 -7.23
C PRO A 657 8.68 -8.22 -8.70
N SER A 658 8.13 -7.48 -9.67
CA SER A 658 8.54 -7.63 -11.07
C SER A 658 9.96 -7.14 -11.34
N THR A 659 10.52 -6.37 -10.41
CA THR A 659 11.91 -5.94 -10.47
C THR A 659 12.88 -7.00 -9.97
N TYR A 660 12.40 -8.11 -9.40
CA TYR A 660 13.22 -9.19 -8.82
C TYR A 660 13.61 -10.22 -9.87
N GLU A 661 14.74 -10.87 -9.70
CA GLU A 661 15.33 -11.78 -10.70
C GLU A 661 15.33 -13.23 -10.22
N TYR A 662 15.47 -13.47 -8.91
CA TYR A 662 15.48 -14.79 -8.32
C TYR A 662 14.07 -15.18 -7.83
N PRO A 663 13.44 -16.22 -8.40
CA PRO A 663 12.12 -16.66 -7.97
C PRO A 663 12.11 -17.11 -6.51
N ILE A 664 11.06 -16.75 -5.76
CA ILE A 664 10.89 -17.18 -4.36
C ILE A 664 10.14 -18.51 -4.31
N LYS A 665 10.77 -19.52 -3.71
CA LYS A 665 10.20 -20.85 -3.42
C LYS A 665 9.15 -20.76 -2.30
N LYS A 666 8.30 -21.79 -2.19
CA LYS A 666 7.23 -21.86 -1.17
C LYS A 666 7.72 -21.79 0.28
N ASN A 667 8.97 -22.17 0.56
CA ASN A 667 9.58 -22.07 1.89
C ASN A 667 10.06 -20.64 2.21
N GLY A 668 9.87 -19.68 1.31
CA GLY A 668 10.29 -18.29 1.48
C GLY A 668 11.77 -18.05 1.26
N CYS A 669 12.43 -18.92 0.49
CA CYS A 669 13.83 -18.79 0.08
C CYS A 669 13.91 -18.66 -1.44
N ILE A 670 14.97 -18.05 -1.96
CA ILE A 670 15.15 -17.91 -3.41
C ILE A 670 15.50 -19.23 -4.09
N ASP A 671 15.28 -19.28 -5.40
CA ASP A 671 15.81 -20.33 -6.26
C ASP A 671 17.24 -20.00 -6.71
N SER A 672 18.23 -20.40 -5.90
CA SER A 672 19.67 -20.19 -6.20
C SER A 672 20.16 -20.96 -7.43
N ASP A 673 19.40 -21.92 -7.94
CA ASP A 673 19.73 -22.64 -9.19
C ASP A 673 19.29 -21.83 -10.43
N HIS A 674 18.65 -20.67 -10.25
CA HIS A 674 18.21 -19.81 -11.35
C HIS A 674 19.42 -19.13 -12.03
N GLU A 675 19.58 -19.36 -13.33
CA GLU A 675 20.64 -18.74 -14.13
C GLU A 675 20.32 -17.27 -14.43
N TYR A 676 21.07 -16.37 -13.80
CA TYR A 676 20.99 -14.92 -14.00
C TYR A 676 22.40 -14.31 -14.07
N GLU A 677 22.55 -13.24 -14.87
CA GLU A 677 23.75 -12.41 -14.90
C GLU A 677 23.35 -10.94 -14.79
N ALA A 678 23.84 -10.25 -13.77
CA ALA A 678 23.53 -8.85 -13.50
C ALA A 678 24.19 -7.91 -14.52
N LYS A 679 23.36 -7.29 -15.34
CA LYS A 679 23.79 -6.27 -16.31
C LYS A 679 24.18 -4.97 -15.59
N ALA A 680 25.22 -4.32 -16.08
CA ALA A 680 25.48 -2.93 -15.71
C ALA A 680 24.30 -2.07 -16.19
N ARG A 681 23.86 -1.12 -15.36
CA ARG A 681 22.79 -0.19 -15.73
C ARG A 681 23.32 0.76 -16.82
N ALA A 682 22.60 0.89 -17.93
CA ALA A 682 22.97 1.80 -19.01
C ALA A 682 22.35 3.19 -18.74
N GLY A 683 23.15 4.14 -18.27
CA GLY A 683 22.74 5.53 -18.05
C GLY A 683 23.65 6.23 -17.03
N ASP A 684 23.91 7.53 -17.21
CA ASP A 684 24.68 8.31 -16.24
C ASP A 684 23.97 8.26 -14.88
N VAL A 685 24.75 8.01 -13.82
CA VAL A 685 24.35 7.89 -12.41
C VAL A 685 23.49 9.06 -11.90
N TYR A 686 23.52 10.17 -12.64
CA TYR A 686 22.72 11.35 -12.41
C TYR A 686 21.26 11.22 -12.88
N ASP A 687 20.86 10.42 -13.87
CA ASP A 687 19.47 10.46 -14.37
C ASP A 687 18.40 9.96 -13.37
N LEU A 688 18.77 9.15 -12.35
CA LEU A 688 17.87 8.80 -11.24
C LEU A 688 17.73 9.92 -10.19
N PHE A 689 18.70 10.85 -10.14
CA PHE A 689 18.82 11.89 -9.12
C PHE A 689 18.84 13.33 -9.69
N ALA A 690 18.90 13.53 -11.01
CA ALA A 690 19.16 14.81 -11.69
C ALA A 690 17.91 15.46 -12.29
N PHE A 691 16.72 14.95 -11.97
CA PHE A 691 15.52 15.79 -12.00
C PHE A 691 15.44 16.62 -10.70
N VAL A 692 16.50 17.38 -10.45
CA VAL A 692 16.54 18.51 -9.51
C VAL A 692 16.89 19.72 -10.34
N ASP A 693 15.90 20.18 -11.10
CA ASP A 693 15.67 21.58 -11.47
C ASP A 693 14.69 21.63 -12.65
N CYS A 694 13.45 21.99 -12.33
CA CYS A 694 12.61 22.98 -13.04
C CYS A 694 11.15 22.83 -12.57
N ASP A 695 10.72 23.80 -11.76
CA ASP A 695 9.35 24.33 -11.66
C ASP A 695 8.18 23.34 -11.55
N VAL A 696 7.84 22.96 -10.31
CA VAL A 696 6.43 22.90 -9.90
C VAL A 696 6.29 23.62 -8.57
N VAL A 697 6.29 24.95 -8.66
CA VAL A 697 5.58 25.80 -7.71
C VAL A 697 4.09 25.49 -7.88
N VAL A 698 3.50 24.70 -6.98
CA VAL A 698 2.07 24.77 -6.70
C VAL A 698 1.87 24.91 -5.20
N VAL A 699 1.95 26.18 -4.81
CA VAL A 699 1.23 26.81 -3.70
C VAL A 699 -0.12 26.11 -3.45
N PHE A 700 -0.38 25.65 -2.22
CA PHE A 700 -1.64 25.97 -1.52
C PHE A 700 -1.40 26.08 -0.02
N PHE A 701 -2.06 27.09 0.54
CA PHE A 701 -1.81 27.78 1.80
C PHE A 701 -2.37 27.04 3.04
N VAL A 702 -1.68 27.28 4.16
CA VAL A 702 -2.11 27.47 5.57
C VAL A 702 -3.30 26.65 6.08
#